data_AF-A0A7I4BDH3-F1
#
_entry.id   AF-A0A7I4BDH3-F1
#
_cell.length_a   1.000
_cell.length_b   1.000
_cell.length_c   1.000
_cell.angle_alpha   90.00
_cell.angle_beta   90.00
_cell.angle_gamma   90.00
#
_symmetry.space_group_name_H-M   'P 1'
#
loop_
_entity.id
_entity.type
_entity.pdbx_description
1 polymer ?
#
loop_
_entity_poly.entity_id
_entity_poly.type
_entity_poly.pdbx_seq_one_letter_code
_entity_poly.pdbx_strand_id
1 'polypeptide(L)'
;MDCTRVCSIFGPCLGCIGGNELGSLTQLASAKQKFPLSVYSSSFNGRKSLKSISHTMGHSCLQDSPVRLTSFPRERFSFNDITATSATAKASEVLTTLGGETANVSYEVSNESFLSDDVKADIDDGNNVETETLKLLEWPRVCIQVSEFASTPMAVAVARKGDLPIGRTVVESEELQAQTVAAQLLSSPLEFSGIEDLRKFIEDAQSGNVCQLEELCLVRKTLAAVRRLHNQVVGQSRDGASIETHKDEQGAASIGPLQAVMLGCNLCSELESAIEYCLDCSRSTILDRASSKLASVRLMRQENSMALESLIKETAAMVFSAGGMDSQLVTKRRGRMCVAVRASQKGLLKGGVTLDVSNTGATYFMEPESAIHFNNEEIQLAEEEKLEEIAVLRQLTFMLLDTSDDVIDLLERVTTLDLACARAGHSAWLNGARPVFVNSMADSMSSSHSSSALDTTPAKEDLLLVDIKGVRHPLLLGSALESPVNSPRYGIYIRQKEKSRRSSSGLKGAVESSNVDRMLPVPIDINIRTGVKVVTITGPNTGGKTAALKTLGVVALMAKAGLCLPATGVPRLPWFDSILADIGDDQSLERNLSTFSGHIRRVRQILEAGTAQSLILLDEIGGGTDPSEGAALATAILRNLAASVQLTLATTHCAELRTLKDHDPEFENASVEFDVKTLRPTYRVLWGIAGQSNALNIAASLGFDSEVLTRARELVTKLVPASLGARSTELMVPLVKQRNEQLERSAAAASALAIISKLYNKLQSEAENLAQKEAKLRRLQEEATNKKVAHANASLEEILLKFQESAHQKAKEDEGFSMRDAQAAIIAVVEEHATKPVASITSNPASITEPEGKEGEGEQLRVGDEVIIKRLGKLPATIVDIPQAENDYLTVQVGTMKMRVKLNEILSRVARSAKGGARTPTENKMKPARSSKAEAEPEEIKFDAAVQTSKNTLDLRGKRVEESLQELDLALAGRSRGSVLFIVHGMGTGAVKEAVLLRLRKHPYVAKFEQESVMNPGCTIVYIK
;
A
#
# COMPACT_ATOMS: atom_id res chain seq x y z
N MET A 1 30.91 -59.76 -7.00
CA MET A 1 31.69 -58.80 -6.18
C MET A 1 30.71 -57.70 -5.73
N ASP A 2 29.79 -57.93 -4.80
CA ASP A 2 29.86 -58.54 -3.45
C ASP A 2 30.47 -57.52 -2.45
N CYS A 3 29.84 -57.11 -1.34
CA CYS A 3 28.69 -57.72 -0.64
C CYS A 3 27.53 -56.75 -0.29
N THR A 4 26.33 -57.32 -0.40
CA THR A 4 25.09 -57.14 0.39
C THR A 4 25.30 -57.07 1.93
N ARG A 5 24.40 -56.61 2.83
CA ARG A 5 22.99 -56.13 2.75
C ARG A 5 22.49 -55.55 4.12
N VAL A 6 21.26 -55.00 4.09
CA VAL A 6 20.20 -55.04 5.14
C VAL A 6 20.20 -54.00 6.28
N CYS A 7 18.98 -53.56 6.61
CA CYS A 7 18.59 -52.57 7.62
C CYS A 7 18.15 -53.25 8.94
N SER A 8 18.03 -52.48 10.05
CA SER A 8 16.69 -52.18 10.63
C SER A 8 16.70 -51.43 11.97
N ILE A 9 16.03 -50.27 12.00
CA ILE A 9 14.94 -49.89 12.93
C ILE A 9 14.88 -50.61 14.30
N PHE A 10 15.15 -49.88 15.40
CA PHE A 10 14.15 -49.50 16.44
C PHE A 10 14.85 -48.72 17.57
N GLY A 11 14.12 -47.78 18.20
CA GLY A 11 14.53 -47.17 19.48
C GLY A 11 13.80 -47.80 20.67
N PRO A 12 14.07 -47.32 21.90
CA PRO A 12 12.95 -47.12 22.82
C PRO A 12 13.01 -45.76 23.55
N CYS A 13 11.84 -45.16 23.73
CA CYS A 13 11.60 -44.16 24.77
C CYS A 13 11.24 -44.87 26.08
N LEU A 14 11.63 -44.31 27.25
CA LEU A 14 10.85 -44.25 28.51
C LEU A 14 11.72 -43.80 29.68
N GLY A 15 11.08 -43.33 30.76
CA GLY A 15 11.69 -43.26 32.10
C GLY A 15 11.93 -41.86 32.67
N CYS A 16 10.86 -41.21 33.14
CA CYS A 16 11.00 -40.14 34.13
C CYS A 16 11.36 -40.74 35.51
N ILE A 17 12.11 -39.99 36.35
CA ILE A 17 11.79 -39.67 37.76
C ILE A 17 12.95 -38.89 38.38
N GLY A 18 12.62 -37.91 39.24
CA GLY A 18 13.51 -36.87 39.77
C GLY A 18 14.58 -37.31 40.78
N GLY A 19 15.24 -36.31 41.38
CA GLY A 19 16.30 -36.51 42.37
C GLY A 19 17.18 -35.27 42.52
N ASN A 20 16.86 -34.46 43.54
CA ASN A 20 17.57 -33.24 43.97
C ASN A 20 19.03 -33.47 44.41
N GLU A 21 19.64 -32.34 44.81
CA GLU A 21 20.88 -32.17 45.60
C GLU A 21 22.18 -32.16 44.77
N LEU A 22 22.93 -31.05 44.74
CA LEU A 22 23.67 -30.37 45.83
C LEU A 22 24.85 -31.21 46.33
N GLY A 23 26.05 -30.79 45.94
CA GLY A 23 27.29 -31.47 46.32
C GLY A 23 28.50 -30.82 45.65
N SER A 24 28.92 -29.65 46.14
CA SER A 24 30.21 -29.08 45.76
C SER A 24 31.35 -29.85 46.41
N LEU A 25 32.47 -30.04 45.68
CA LEU A 25 33.79 -29.68 46.20
C LEU A 25 34.85 -29.72 45.09
N THR A 26 35.72 -28.70 45.11
CA THR A 26 36.93 -28.60 44.31
C THR A 26 38.04 -29.45 44.92
N GLN A 27 39.03 -29.90 44.11
CA GLN A 27 40.43 -29.43 44.21
C GLN A 27 41.45 -30.13 43.28
N LEU A 28 42.57 -29.43 43.06
CA LEU A 28 43.95 -29.91 42.80
C LEU A 28 44.37 -30.52 41.43
N ALA A 29 44.64 -29.61 40.48
CA ALA A 29 45.99 -29.26 39.99
C ALA A 29 46.85 -30.18 39.06
N SER A 30 47.88 -29.54 38.46
CA SER A 30 48.99 -30.10 37.65
C SER A 30 48.61 -30.70 36.27
N ALA A 31 48.56 -29.99 35.14
CA ALA A 31 49.47 -29.01 34.50
C ALA A 31 50.74 -29.60 33.81
N LYS A 32 50.69 -29.77 32.47
CA LYS A 32 51.70 -29.24 31.51
C LYS A 32 51.39 -29.49 30.02
N GLN A 33 51.20 -28.38 29.29
CA GLN A 33 51.83 -28.04 27.99
C GLN A 33 51.93 -29.10 26.87
N LYS A 34 51.26 -28.84 25.73
CA LYS A 34 51.78 -27.92 24.70
C LYS A 34 50.66 -27.33 23.80
N PHE A 35 50.97 -26.16 23.24
CA PHE A 35 50.17 -25.28 22.37
C PHE A 35 50.68 -25.37 20.90
N PRO A 36 50.15 -24.61 19.89
CA PRO A 36 49.00 -23.67 19.91
C PRO A 36 47.96 -23.87 18.77
N LEU A 37 46.81 -23.21 18.93
CA LEU A 37 46.11 -22.55 17.81
C LEU A 37 46.50 -21.06 17.81
N SER A 38 46.71 -20.47 16.64
CA SER A 38 47.16 -19.08 16.49
C SER A 38 46.07 -18.15 15.98
N VAL A 39 45.83 -17.04 16.69
CA VAL A 39 45.09 -15.88 16.21
C VAL A 39 46.03 -14.68 16.16
N TYR A 40 46.15 -14.04 14.99
CA TYR A 40 46.79 -12.74 14.72
C TYR A 40 46.06 -12.17 13.48
N SER A 41 45.53 -10.95 13.38
CA SER A 41 45.62 -9.66 14.12
C SER A 41 46.76 -8.70 13.74
N SER A 42 46.42 -7.54 13.17
CA SER A 42 47.09 -6.22 13.26
C SER A 42 46.36 -5.24 12.31
N SER A 43 46.44 -3.91 12.43
CA SER A 43 47.24 -2.98 13.28
C SER A 43 46.35 -1.94 13.98
N PHE A 44 46.58 -1.43 15.22
CA PHE A 44 47.74 -0.71 15.84
C PHE A 44 47.94 0.73 15.33
N ASN A 45 48.09 1.79 16.16
CA ASN A 45 48.70 1.94 17.51
C ASN A 45 47.87 2.87 18.47
N GLY A 46 48.10 2.98 19.79
CA GLY A 46 48.98 2.17 20.66
C GLY A 46 49.48 2.73 22.03
N ARG A 47 49.19 3.97 22.49
CA ARG A 47 49.77 4.55 23.75
C ARG A 47 48.70 5.17 24.69
N LYS A 48 48.51 4.80 25.99
CA LYS A 48 49.41 4.58 27.17
C LYS A 48 50.04 5.91 27.67
N SER A 49 50.11 6.27 28.96
CA SER A 49 50.09 5.55 30.27
C SER A 49 49.88 6.57 31.46
N LEU A 50 49.72 6.31 32.78
CA LEU A 50 49.62 5.12 33.68
C LEU A 50 49.22 5.55 35.15
N LYS A 51 48.60 4.65 35.94
CA LYS A 51 48.55 4.54 37.45
C LYS A 51 48.15 5.71 38.40
N SER A 52 46.99 5.50 39.04
CA SER A 52 46.61 5.67 40.48
C SER A 52 47.66 5.91 41.59
N ILE A 53 47.30 6.65 42.67
CA ILE A 53 47.20 6.18 44.09
C ILE A 53 46.85 7.30 45.15
N SER A 54 46.07 6.93 46.18
CA SER A 54 45.87 7.52 47.54
C SER A 54 45.25 8.92 47.82
N HIS A 55 44.46 8.98 48.90
CA HIS A 55 43.92 10.17 49.58
C HIS A 55 44.98 11.01 50.33
N THR A 56 44.69 12.31 50.54
CA THR A 56 44.78 12.93 51.89
C THR A 56 43.86 14.18 52.00
N MET A 57 43.57 14.64 53.21
CA MET A 57 42.78 15.86 53.49
C MET A 57 43.67 17.11 53.62
N GLY A 58 43.12 18.31 53.38
CA GLY A 58 43.78 19.59 53.69
C GLY A 58 42.84 20.80 53.50
N HIS A 59 42.77 21.67 54.50
CA HIS A 59 41.86 22.85 54.54
C HIS A 59 42.45 24.12 53.87
N SER A 60 41.57 25.12 53.74
CA SER A 60 41.79 26.58 53.96
C SER A 60 42.09 27.53 52.77
N CYS A 61 41.01 28.20 52.33
CA CYS A 61 40.77 29.65 52.52
C CYS A 61 41.56 30.77 51.77
N LEU A 62 40.73 31.67 51.19
CA LEU A 62 40.79 33.16 51.16
C LEU A 62 41.51 33.94 50.02
N GLN A 63 40.64 34.66 49.27
CA GLN A 63 40.65 36.12 48.98
C GLN A 63 40.99 36.70 47.58
N ASP A 64 39.99 37.47 47.10
CA ASP A 64 40.03 38.83 46.51
C ASP A 64 40.66 39.12 45.13
N SER A 65 39.83 38.95 44.08
CA SER A 65 39.18 40.02 43.27
C SER A 65 40.00 41.17 42.60
N PRO A 66 39.42 41.98 41.67
CA PRO A 66 38.52 41.72 40.53
C PRO A 66 38.99 42.43 39.22
N VAL A 67 38.18 42.42 38.11
CA VAL A 67 37.78 43.60 37.28
C VAL A 67 37.17 43.23 35.89
N ARG A 68 35.85 43.45 35.79
CA ARG A 68 34.98 43.95 34.68
C ARG A 68 35.40 44.01 33.17
N LEU A 69 34.49 43.47 32.34
CA LEU A 69 33.87 44.05 31.09
C LEU A 69 34.75 44.16 29.80
N THR A 70 34.25 44.22 28.54
CA THR A 70 32.87 44.43 28.00
C THR A 70 32.63 43.79 26.60
N SER A 71 31.40 43.28 26.35
CA SER A 71 30.57 43.26 25.09
C SER A 71 31.13 43.11 23.64
N PHE A 72 30.59 42.10 22.90
CA PHE A 72 29.88 42.12 21.57
C PHE A 72 30.44 42.91 20.34
N PRO A 73 30.00 42.65 19.06
CA PRO A 73 28.84 41.87 18.58
C PRO A 73 29.12 40.78 17.49
N ARG A 74 28.04 40.21 16.94
CA ARG A 74 28.00 39.32 15.75
C ARG A 74 27.82 40.15 14.46
N GLU A 75 28.20 39.61 13.30
CA GLU A 75 27.32 39.64 12.11
C GLU A 75 27.66 38.58 11.03
N ARG A 76 26.88 38.53 9.94
CA ARG A 76 26.98 37.58 8.81
C ARG A 76 27.52 38.29 7.56
N PHE A 77 28.06 37.56 6.57
CA PHE A 77 27.83 37.83 5.13
C PHE A 77 28.21 36.61 4.26
N SER A 78 28.13 36.74 2.92
CA SER A 78 27.93 35.61 1.98
C SER A 78 28.57 35.81 0.59
N PHE A 79 28.98 34.69 -0.03
CA PHE A 79 29.10 34.42 -1.48
C PHE A 79 29.99 35.32 -2.39
N ASN A 80 30.82 34.64 -3.20
CA ASN A 80 31.48 35.12 -4.44
C ASN A 80 32.51 36.29 -4.33
N ASP A 81 33.53 36.45 -5.19
CA ASP A 81 33.80 35.83 -6.50
C ASP A 81 35.30 35.79 -6.88
N ILE A 82 35.64 35.01 -7.92
CA ILE A 82 36.73 35.16 -8.93
C ILE A 82 38.12 35.71 -8.49
N THR A 83 39.18 34.89 -8.63
CA THR A 83 40.33 35.15 -9.56
C THR A 83 41.34 34.00 -9.56
N ALA A 84 42.06 33.80 -10.67
CA ALA A 84 43.15 32.85 -10.79
C ALA A 84 44.42 33.52 -11.34
N THR A 85 45.59 33.16 -10.81
CA THR A 85 46.89 33.41 -11.45
C THR A 85 47.96 32.45 -10.93
N SER A 86 48.91 32.07 -11.78
CA SER A 86 50.01 31.16 -11.46
C SER A 86 51.34 31.89 -11.25
N ALA A 87 52.22 31.34 -10.40
CA ALA A 87 53.63 31.72 -10.34
C ALA A 87 54.51 30.55 -9.85
N THR A 88 55.53 30.24 -10.65
CA THR A 88 56.54 29.19 -10.47
C THR A 88 57.62 29.54 -9.43
N ALA A 89 58.36 28.53 -8.92
CA ALA A 89 59.84 28.55 -8.84
C ALA A 89 60.51 27.29 -8.21
N LYS A 90 61.59 26.81 -8.87
CA LYS A 90 62.84 26.19 -8.30
C LYS A 90 62.77 24.76 -7.69
N ALA A 91 63.82 23.93 -7.72
CA ALA A 91 65.16 24.01 -8.36
C ALA A 91 65.87 22.63 -8.48
N SER A 92 66.97 22.57 -9.27
CA SER A 92 68.08 21.57 -9.28
C SER A 92 67.77 20.10 -9.68
N GLU A 93 68.69 19.24 -10.15
CA GLU A 93 70.04 19.30 -10.81
C GLU A 93 70.20 17.91 -11.51
N VAL A 94 70.59 17.68 -12.78
CA VAL A 94 71.78 18.02 -13.61
C VAL A 94 72.87 16.91 -13.61
N LEU A 95 73.43 16.60 -14.81
CA LEU A 95 74.43 15.57 -15.21
C LEU A 95 73.86 14.11 -15.35
N THR A 96 73.72 13.45 -16.52
CA THR A 96 74.62 13.06 -17.66
C THR A 96 75.57 11.88 -17.35
N THR A 97 75.83 10.88 -18.22
CA THR A 97 76.27 10.99 -19.63
C THR A 97 76.09 9.69 -20.49
N LEU A 98 75.87 9.89 -21.80
CA LEU A 98 76.41 9.15 -22.98
C LEU A 98 76.29 7.60 -23.13
N GLY A 99 75.62 7.15 -24.21
CA GLY A 99 76.34 6.83 -25.46
C GLY A 99 76.35 5.39 -26.04
N GLY A 100 75.77 5.22 -27.24
CA GLY A 100 76.53 4.60 -28.37
C GLY A 100 76.21 3.17 -28.89
N GLU A 101 75.22 3.08 -29.80
CA GLU A 101 75.26 2.31 -31.08
C GLU A 101 75.37 0.75 -31.17
N THR A 102 74.27 0.17 -31.66
CA THR A 102 74.15 -0.87 -32.72
C THR A 102 74.74 -2.29 -32.57
N ALA A 103 73.85 -3.30 -32.44
CA ALA A 103 73.64 -4.37 -33.44
C ALA A 103 72.38 -5.21 -33.12
N ASN A 104 71.62 -5.66 -34.14
CA ASN A 104 70.41 -6.46 -33.94
C ASN A 104 70.70 -7.97 -33.84
N VAL A 105 70.42 -8.58 -32.68
CA VAL A 105 70.06 -10.01 -32.56
C VAL A 105 68.94 -10.15 -31.52
N SER A 106 67.97 -11.03 -31.82
CA SER A 106 66.74 -11.38 -31.08
C SER A 106 66.74 -11.20 -29.55
N TYR A 107 65.66 -10.61 -29.02
CA TYR A 107 65.24 -10.79 -27.62
C TYR A 107 63.72 -10.97 -27.50
N GLU A 108 63.32 -11.91 -26.64
CA GLU A 108 62.01 -11.91 -25.99
C GLU A 108 61.97 -10.75 -24.98
N VAL A 109 60.91 -9.93 -24.99
CA VAL A 109 60.70 -8.91 -23.97
C VAL A 109 59.22 -8.90 -23.55
N SER A 110 59.01 -9.04 -22.24
CA SER A 110 57.74 -8.83 -21.56
C SER A 110 57.33 -7.35 -21.66
N ASN A 111 56.18 -7.07 -22.28
CA ASN A 111 55.61 -5.72 -22.31
C ASN A 111 55.03 -5.33 -20.94
N GLU A 112 55.85 -4.75 -20.06
CA GLU A 112 55.32 -3.77 -19.10
C GLU A 112 54.96 -2.50 -19.88
N SER A 113 53.67 -2.16 -19.93
CA SER A 113 53.15 -1.06 -20.74
C SER A 113 53.28 0.30 -20.04
N PHE A 114 53.68 1.30 -20.82
CA PHE A 114 53.57 2.71 -20.43
C PHE A 114 52.10 3.06 -20.09
N LEU A 115 51.85 3.38 -18.82
CA LEU A 115 50.69 4.16 -18.36
C LEU A 115 51.21 5.15 -17.32
N SER A 116 50.82 6.42 -17.42
CA SER A 116 51.20 7.43 -16.43
C SER A 116 50.47 7.19 -15.11
N ASP A 117 51.08 7.59 -13.99
CA ASP A 117 50.50 7.35 -12.66
C ASP A 117 49.17 8.11 -12.44
N ASP A 118 48.87 9.12 -13.27
CA ASP A 118 47.54 9.77 -13.35
C ASP A 118 46.40 8.76 -13.60
N VAL A 119 46.68 7.63 -14.27
CA VAL A 119 45.70 6.57 -14.56
C VAL A 119 45.51 5.63 -13.36
N LYS A 120 46.43 5.59 -12.40
CA LYS A 120 46.31 4.80 -11.16
C LYS A 120 45.59 5.56 -10.03
N ALA A 121 45.67 6.89 -10.03
CA ALA A 121 44.99 7.72 -9.03
C ALA A 121 43.45 7.62 -9.11
N ASP A 122 42.92 7.27 -10.29
CA ASP A 122 41.50 7.26 -10.62
C ASP A 122 40.78 5.93 -10.26
N ILE A 123 41.42 5.07 -9.46
CA ILE A 123 41.00 3.69 -9.16
C ILE A 123 40.39 3.53 -7.75
N ASP A 124 40.66 4.46 -6.82
CA ASP A 124 40.25 4.36 -5.40
C ASP A 124 38.99 5.20 -5.05
N ASP A 125 38.32 5.77 -6.06
CA ASP A 125 37.09 6.55 -5.91
C ASP A 125 35.89 5.59 -5.78
N GLY A 126 35.52 5.27 -4.53
CA GLY A 126 34.68 4.14 -4.11
C GLY A 126 33.19 4.13 -4.50
N ASN A 127 32.83 4.45 -5.74
CA ASN A 127 31.48 4.21 -6.27
C ASN A 127 31.28 2.71 -6.60
N ASN A 128 30.63 1.96 -5.70
CA ASN A 128 30.17 0.60 -6.01
C ASN A 128 29.17 0.63 -7.20
N VAL A 129 29.44 -0.16 -8.24
CA VAL A 129 28.62 -0.35 -9.45
C VAL A 129 27.18 -0.75 -9.11
N GLU A 130 26.97 -1.51 -8.03
CA GLU A 130 25.63 -1.89 -7.55
C GLU A 130 24.87 -0.66 -7.04
N THR A 131 25.53 0.23 -6.29
CA THR A 131 24.95 1.49 -5.80
C THR A 131 24.61 2.45 -6.95
N GLU A 132 25.37 2.44 -8.05
CA GLU A 132 24.98 3.14 -9.28
C GLU A 132 23.79 2.45 -9.96
N THR A 133 23.80 1.12 -10.07
CA THR A 133 22.72 0.32 -10.67
C THR A 133 21.38 0.55 -9.96
N LEU A 134 21.35 0.64 -8.63
CA LEU A 134 20.17 0.99 -7.85
C LEU A 134 19.63 2.40 -8.19
N LYS A 135 20.50 3.36 -8.53
CA LYS A 135 20.09 4.70 -8.99
C LYS A 135 19.54 4.66 -10.42
N LEU A 136 20.22 3.97 -11.33
CA LEU A 136 19.80 3.83 -12.74
C LEU A 136 18.45 3.11 -12.88
N LEU A 137 18.21 2.08 -12.07
CA LEU A 137 16.93 1.37 -11.95
C LEU A 137 15.90 2.11 -11.07
N GLU A 138 16.23 3.30 -10.55
CA GLU A 138 15.35 4.15 -9.73
C GLU A 138 14.79 3.45 -8.47
N TRP A 139 15.53 2.48 -7.93
CA TRP A 139 15.13 1.67 -6.77
C TRP A 139 14.68 2.48 -5.54
N PRO A 140 15.34 3.60 -5.15
CA PRO A 140 14.85 4.45 -4.06
C PRO A 140 13.43 4.97 -4.27
N ARG A 141 12.97 5.16 -5.52
CA ARG A 141 11.59 5.60 -5.82
C ARG A 141 10.57 4.49 -5.54
N VAL A 142 10.96 3.21 -5.74
CA VAL A 142 10.13 2.05 -5.36
C VAL A 142 10.05 1.94 -3.84
N CYS A 143 11.18 2.18 -3.15
CA CYS A 143 11.21 2.18 -1.68
C CYS A 143 10.33 3.29 -1.09
N ILE A 144 10.34 4.49 -1.70
CA ILE A 144 9.43 5.59 -1.34
C ILE A 144 7.96 5.20 -1.54
N GLN A 145 7.59 4.51 -2.63
CA GLN A 145 6.23 3.99 -2.83
C GLN A 145 5.82 3.00 -1.73
N VAL A 146 6.72 2.11 -1.29
CA VAL A 146 6.48 1.21 -0.15
C VAL A 146 6.36 1.98 1.18
N SER A 147 7.08 3.10 1.34
CA SER A 147 7.03 3.92 2.57
C SER A 147 5.65 4.53 2.85
N GLU A 148 4.78 4.66 1.84
CA GLU A 148 3.39 5.13 2.02
C GLU A 148 2.48 4.08 2.71
N PHE A 149 2.94 2.85 2.86
CA PHE A 149 2.21 1.74 3.50
C PHE A 149 2.78 1.35 4.88
N ALA A 150 3.90 1.94 5.31
CA ALA A 150 4.51 1.68 6.62
C ALA A 150 3.82 2.50 7.73
N SER A 151 3.72 1.93 8.93
CA SER A 151 2.94 2.48 10.05
C SER A 151 3.79 3.17 11.13
N THR A 152 5.04 2.73 11.31
CA THR A 152 6.01 3.19 12.32
C THR A 152 6.99 4.21 11.75
N PRO A 153 7.55 5.12 12.57
CA PRO A 153 8.59 6.04 12.11
C PRO A 153 9.81 5.33 11.53
N MET A 154 10.21 4.20 12.13
CA MET A 154 11.40 3.43 11.74
C MET A 154 11.27 2.84 10.34
N ALA A 155 10.18 2.11 10.06
CA ALA A 155 9.97 1.50 8.74
C ALA A 155 9.76 2.55 7.65
N VAL A 156 9.09 3.67 7.96
CA VAL A 156 8.99 4.83 7.05
C VAL A 156 10.39 5.42 6.76
N ALA A 157 11.26 5.54 7.76
CA ALA A 157 12.61 6.06 7.58
C ALA A 157 13.49 5.13 6.71
N VAL A 158 13.49 3.82 6.99
CA VAL A 158 14.20 2.79 6.20
C VAL A 158 13.73 2.82 4.74
N ALA A 159 12.42 2.75 4.50
CA ALA A 159 11.86 2.75 3.16
C ALA A 159 12.09 4.08 2.40
N ARG A 160 12.11 5.23 3.08
CA ARG A 160 12.39 6.54 2.43
C ARG A 160 13.85 6.77 2.06
N LYS A 161 14.80 6.16 2.77
CA LYS A 161 16.22 6.23 2.41
C LYS A 161 16.56 5.42 1.15
N GLY A 162 15.78 4.39 0.86
CA GLY A 162 16.09 3.37 -0.16
C GLY A 162 16.55 2.04 0.45
N ASP A 163 16.66 1.97 1.78
CA ASP A 163 17.27 0.88 2.55
C ASP A 163 16.33 -0.33 2.75
N LEU A 164 15.39 -0.58 1.83
CA LEU A 164 14.56 -1.79 1.90
C LEU A 164 15.46 -3.04 1.84
N PRO A 165 15.29 -4.03 2.74
CA PRO A 165 16.08 -5.26 2.71
C PRO A 165 15.97 -5.97 1.35
N ILE A 166 17.11 -6.16 0.70
CA ILE A 166 17.29 -6.99 -0.50
C ILE A 166 18.03 -8.25 -0.04
N GLY A 167 17.43 -9.43 -0.20
CA GLY A 167 18.05 -10.69 0.23
C GLY A 167 19.37 -10.96 -0.50
N ARG A 168 20.43 -11.23 0.26
CA ARG A 168 21.78 -11.57 -0.23
C ARG A 168 21.94 -13.04 -0.58
N THR A 169 20.99 -13.87 -0.17
CA THR A 169 20.84 -15.27 -0.58
C THR A 169 19.42 -15.55 -1.08
N VAL A 170 19.23 -16.66 -1.78
CA VAL A 170 17.88 -17.14 -2.19
C VAL A 170 16.97 -17.25 -0.97
N VAL A 171 17.48 -17.83 0.13
CA VAL A 171 16.73 -18.08 1.37
C VAL A 171 16.25 -16.78 2.01
N GLU A 172 17.09 -15.75 2.12
CA GLU A 172 16.67 -14.43 2.62
C GLU A 172 15.57 -13.81 1.74
N SER A 173 15.70 -13.89 0.41
CA SER A 173 14.68 -13.38 -0.51
C SER A 173 13.36 -14.16 -0.40
N GLU A 174 13.42 -15.48 -0.21
CA GLU A 174 12.24 -16.32 0.02
C GLU A 174 11.60 -16.08 1.40
N GLU A 175 12.38 -15.80 2.44
CA GLU A 175 11.87 -15.41 3.76
C GLU A 175 11.16 -14.05 3.69
N LEU A 176 11.77 -13.05 3.04
CA LEU A 176 11.14 -11.74 2.82
C LEU A 176 9.82 -11.87 2.06
N GLN A 177 9.74 -12.77 1.06
CA GLN A 177 8.47 -13.11 0.40
C GLN A 177 7.48 -13.82 1.33
N ALA A 178 7.94 -14.78 2.14
CA ALA A 178 7.08 -15.53 3.07
C ALA A 178 6.47 -14.62 4.14
N GLN A 179 7.24 -13.67 4.67
CA GLN A 179 6.77 -12.59 5.54
C GLN A 179 5.70 -11.72 4.83
N THR A 180 5.94 -11.30 3.58
CA THR A 180 4.95 -10.52 2.78
C THR A 180 3.65 -11.31 2.56
N VAL A 181 3.74 -12.60 2.23
CA VAL A 181 2.57 -13.47 2.00
C VAL A 181 1.81 -13.70 3.31
N ALA A 182 2.49 -13.97 4.42
CA ALA A 182 1.88 -14.08 5.74
C ALA A 182 1.14 -12.78 6.14
N ALA A 183 1.71 -11.61 5.83
CA ALA A 183 1.06 -10.32 6.06
C ALA A 183 -0.19 -10.09 5.17
N GLN A 184 -0.24 -10.64 3.96
CA GLN A 184 -1.44 -10.62 3.11
C GLN A 184 -2.58 -11.51 3.64
N LEU A 185 -2.29 -12.45 4.55
CA LEU A 185 -3.23 -13.46 5.05
C LEU A 185 -3.76 -13.14 6.47
N LEU A 186 -3.31 -12.04 7.06
CA LEU A 186 -3.76 -11.58 8.39
C LEU A 186 -5.28 -11.33 8.42
N SER A 187 -5.97 -11.97 9.36
CA SER A 187 -7.42 -11.83 9.55
C SER A 187 -7.84 -10.44 10.07
N SER A 188 -6.92 -9.76 10.76
CA SER A 188 -7.00 -8.33 11.10
C SER A 188 -5.63 -7.66 10.96
N PRO A 189 -5.57 -6.38 10.54
CA PRO A 189 -4.31 -5.62 10.47
C PRO A 189 -3.60 -5.54 11.83
N LEU A 190 -2.26 -5.50 11.82
CA LEU A 190 -1.45 -5.37 13.03
C LEU A 190 -1.49 -3.95 13.60
N GLU A 191 -1.66 -3.82 14.92
CA GLU A 191 -1.79 -2.51 15.59
C GLU A 191 -0.44 -1.90 16.02
N PHE A 192 0.27 -1.25 15.09
CA PHE A 192 1.52 -0.51 15.36
C PHE A 192 1.35 0.82 16.13
N SER A 193 0.17 1.11 16.70
CA SER A 193 -0.12 2.44 17.25
C SER A 193 0.52 2.69 18.63
N GLY A 194 1.25 3.82 18.73
CA GLY A 194 2.00 4.21 19.93
C GLY A 194 3.42 3.62 20.02
N ILE A 195 3.94 3.11 18.90
CA ILE A 195 5.35 2.70 18.75
C ILE A 195 6.11 3.85 18.10
N GLU A 196 7.12 4.38 18.79
CA GLU A 196 8.01 5.45 18.31
C GLU A 196 9.48 4.94 18.27
N ASP A 197 10.37 5.64 17.56
CA ASP A 197 11.80 5.30 17.57
C ASP A 197 12.46 5.79 18.87
N LEU A 198 13.07 4.88 19.63
CA LEU A 198 13.72 5.17 20.91
C LEU A 198 15.24 5.33 20.80
N ARG A 199 15.86 5.02 19.65
CA ARG A 199 17.33 4.98 19.51
C ARG A 199 18.00 6.27 19.94
N LYS A 200 17.44 7.42 19.57
CA LYS A 200 17.99 8.73 19.96
C LYS A 200 18.04 8.92 21.49
N PHE A 201 17.01 8.49 22.22
CA PHE A 201 17.02 8.61 23.70
C PHE A 201 18.05 7.68 24.33
N ILE A 202 18.30 6.51 23.73
CA ILE A 202 19.36 5.59 24.13
C ILE A 202 20.74 6.21 23.83
N GLU A 203 20.97 6.78 22.64
CA GLU A 203 22.21 7.49 22.27
C GLU A 203 22.49 8.70 23.18
N ASP A 204 21.48 9.52 23.48
CA ASP A 204 21.57 10.66 24.39
C ASP A 204 21.90 10.19 25.83
N ALA A 205 21.31 9.08 26.29
CA ALA A 205 21.56 8.50 27.61
C ALA A 205 22.94 7.82 27.71
N GLN A 206 23.38 7.10 26.67
CA GLN A 206 24.73 6.55 26.55
C GLN A 206 25.80 7.66 26.58
N SER A 207 25.46 8.85 26.06
CA SER A 207 26.27 10.06 26.16
C SER A 207 26.30 10.69 27.57
N GLY A 208 25.63 10.09 28.56
CA GLY A 208 25.63 10.51 29.96
C GLY A 208 24.50 11.47 30.36
N ASN A 209 23.54 11.73 29.48
CA ASN A 209 22.35 12.52 29.83
C ASN A 209 21.35 11.67 30.63
N VAL A 210 20.48 12.34 31.41
CA VAL A 210 19.38 11.69 32.12
C VAL A 210 18.10 11.84 31.30
N CYS A 211 17.40 10.75 31.02
CA CYS A 211 16.13 10.81 30.30
C CYS A 211 15.09 11.61 31.10
N GLN A 212 14.37 12.49 30.42
CA GLN A 212 13.29 13.27 31.00
C GLN A 212 12.03 12.42 31.19
N LEU A 213 11.12 12.91 32.03
CA LEU A 213 9.88 12.21 32.35
C LEU A 213 9.06 11.87 31.10
N GLU A 214 8.98 12.79 30.14
CA GLU A 214 8.24 12.60 28.89
C GLU A 214 8.84 11.49 28.02
N GLU A 215 10.17 11.39 27.99
CA GLU A 215 10.94 10.41 27.22
C GLU A 215 10.79 9.00 27.81
N LEU A 216 10.93 8.85 29.13
CA LEU A 216 10.67 7.58 29.82
C LEU A 216 9.20 7.14 29.67
N CYS A 217 8.27 8.09 29.73
CA CYS A 217 6.87 7.81 29.43
C CYS A 217 6.61 7.44 27.96
N LEU A 218 7.49 7.80 27.02
CA LEU A 218 7.43 7.38 25.62
C LEU A 218 8.04 5.98 25.40
N VAL A 219 9.15 5.68 26.07
CA VAL A 219 9.72 4.33 26.17
C VAL A 219 8.64 3.35 26.66
N ARG A 220 7.98 3.66 27.78
CA ARG A 220 6.92 2.82 28.35
C ARG A 220 5.73 2.64 27.41
N LYS A 221 5.27 3.71 26.74
CA LYS A 221 4.17 3.64 25.75
C LYS A 221 4.54 2.72 24.58
N THR A 222 5.78 2.81 24.12
CA THR A 222 6.34 2.00 23.02
C THR A 222 6.44 0.53 23.43
N LEU A 223 7.09 0.20 24.56
CA LEU A 223 7.17 -1.18 25.06
C LEU A 223 5.79 -1.81 25.26
N ALA A 224 4.86 -1.07 25.89
CA ALA A 224 3.48 -1.52 26.06
C ALA A 224 2.76 -1.77 24.72
N ALA A 225 3.10 -1.03 23.66
CA ALA A 225 2.57 -1.22 22.31
C ALA A 225 3.21 -2.42 21.59
N VAL A 226 4.53 -2.59 21.69
CA VAL A 226 5.24 -3.77 21.18
C VAL A 226 4.73 -5.05 21.84
N ARG A 227 4.46 -5.04 23.15
CA ARG A 227 3.83 -6.17 23.87
C ARG A 227 2.42 -6.49 23.37
N ARG A 228 1.60 -5.50 23.00
CA ARG A 228 0.29 -5.73 22.36
C ARG A 228 0.45 -6.35 20.97
N LEU A 229 1.36 -5.82 20.16
CA LEU A 229 1.68 -6.31 18.82
C LEU A 229 2.19 -7.76 18.84
N HIS A 230 3.13 -8.09 19.72
CA HIS A 230 3.60 -9.45 19.98
C HIS A 230 2.42 -10.40 20.28
N ASN A 231 1.55 -10.00 21.22
CA ASN A 231 0.41 -10.82 21.62
C ASN A 231 -0.65 -10.97 20.50
N GLN A 232 -0.78 -10.00 19.60
CA GLN A 232 -1.60 -10.14 18.39
C GLN A 232 -1.00 -11.16 17.41
N VAL A 233 0.30 -11.04 17.10
CA VAL A 233 1.03 -11.92 16.18
C VAL A 233 1.04 -13.37 16.67
N VAL A 234 1.27 -13.61 17.97
CA VAL A 234 1.23 -14.94 18.58
C VAL A 234 -0.20 -15.47 18.77
N GLY A 235 -1.16 -14.58 19.08
CA GLY A 235 -2.55 -14.95 19.36
C GLY A 235 -3.34 -15.47 18.16
N GLN A 236 -3.06 -14.96 16.95
CA GLN A 236 -3.81 -15.30 15.73
C GLN A 236 -3.70 -16.78 15.28
N SER A 237 -2.85 -17.62 15.89
CA SER A 237 -2.75 -19.06 15.58
C SER A 237 -3.85 -19.95 16.18
N ARG A 238 -4.72 -19.45 17.07
CA ARG A 238 -5.57 -20.34 17.90
C ARG A 238 -6.98 -20.61 17.37
N ASP A 239 -7.51 -19.79 16.47
CA ASP A 239 -8.90 -19.92 16.01
C ASP A 239 -9.02 -20.67 14.67
N GLY A 240 -9.10 -22.00 14.76
CA GLY A 240 -10.02 -22.74 13.88
C GLY A 240 -9.49 -23.58 12.72
N ALA A 241 -8.59 -24.54 12.96
CA ALA A 241 -8.57 -25.80 12.18
C ALA A 241 -7.91 -26.95 12.96
N SER A 242 -8.60 -28.08 13.10
CA SER A 242 -7.99 -29.36 13.45
C SER A 242 -7.33 -29.96 12.20
N ILE A 243 -6.01 -29.76 12.05
CA ILE A 243 -5.25 -30.29 10.91
C ILE A 243 -4.96 -31.77 11.14
N GLU A 244 -5.78 -32.64 10.56
CA GLU A 244 -5.36 -34.01 10.23
C GLU A 244 -4.25 -33.94 9.16
N THR A 245 -3.28 -34.84 9.21
CA THR A 245 -2.03 -34.73 8.46
C THR A 245 -2.15 -35.15 7.00
N HIS A 246 -2.82 -34.34 6.19
CA HIS A 246 -2.74 -34.41 4.72
C HIS A 246 -1.75 -33.35 4.20
N LYS A 247 -0.75 -33.82 3.45
CA LYS A 247 0.24 -32.97 2.77
C LYS A 247 -0.28 -32.59 1.39
N ASP A 248 -1.04 -31.51 1.30
CA ASP A 248 -1.43 -30.95 0.00
C ASP A 248 -0.23 -30.25 -0.65
N GLU A 249 0.01 -30.54 -1.94
CA GLU A 249 1.18 -30.07 -2.70
C GLU A 249 1.08 -28.59 -3.15
N GLN A 250 0.19 -27.81 -2.54
CA GLN A 250 0.19 -26.35 -2.54
C GLN A 250 0.10 -25.86 -1.10
N GLY A 251 1.25 -25.54 -0.50
CA GLY A 251 1.38 -25.34 0.93
C GLY A 251 0.42 -24.29 1.51
N ALA A 252 -0.41 -24.73 2.46
CA ALA A 252 -1.30 -23.86 3.22
C ALA A 252 -0.48 -22.79 3.98
N ALA A 253 -0.57 -21.54 3.50
CA ALA A 253 0.27 -20.46 3.96
C ALA A 253 -0.13 -20.01 5.38
N SER A 254 0.76 -20.27 6.34
CA SER A 254 0.59 -19.92 7.75
C SER A 254 1.12 -18.50 8.05
N ILE A 255 0.64 -17.91 9.16
CA ILE A 255 1.18 -16.66 9.75
C ILE A 255 2.59 -16.88 10.35
N GLY A 256 3.04 -18.13 10.48
CA GLY A 256 4.34 -18.54 11.01
C GLY A 256 5.58 -17.69 10.64
N PRO A 257 5.76 -17.22 9.39
CA PRO A 257 6.88 -16.33 9.04
C PRO A 257 6.92 -15.01 9.83
N LEU A 258 5.76 -14.44 10.18
CA LEU A 258 5.69 -13.25 11.05
C LEU A 258 5.92 -13.60 12.52
N GLN A 259 5.57 -14.81 12.93
CA GLN A 259 5.80 -15.30 14.29
C GLN A 259 7.29 -15.61 14.53
N ALA A 260 8.01 -16.07 13.50
CA ALA A 260 9.45 -16.26 13.52
C ALA A 260 10.21 -14.95 13.81
N VAL A 261 9.78 -13.83 13.22
CA VAL A 261 10.36 -12.49 13.50
C VAL A 261 10.26 -12.13 14.99
N MET A 262 9.16 -12.48 15.66
CA MET A 262 8.96 -12.23 17.09
C MET A 262 9.44 -13.38 17.99
N LEU A 263 10.05 -14.43 17.44
CA LEU A 263 10.45 -15.59 18.23
C LEU A 263 11.69 -15.27 19.08
N GLY A 264 11.56 -15.46 20.39
CA GLY A 264 12.67 -15.36 21.35
C GLY A 264 13.08 -13.94 21.74
N CYS A 265 12.31 -12.89 21.41
CA CYS A 265 12.63 -11.53 21.85
C CYS A 265 12.33 -11.33 23.35
N ASN A 266 13.17 -10.52 24.02
CA ASN A 266 12.87 -10.02 25.35
C ASN A 266 11.87 -8.86 25.24
N LEU A 267 10.73 -8.92 25.92
CA LEU A 267 9.71 -7.86 25.89
C LEU A 267 9.99 -6.69 26.85
N CYS A 268 11.14 -6.69 27.54
CA CYS A 268 11.57 -5.67 28.51
C CYS A 268 10.49 -5.32 29.55
N SER A 269 9.70 -6.32 29.96
CA SER A 269 8.52 -6.13 30.81
C SER A 269 8.86 -5.60 32.21
N GLU A 270 10.07 -5.86 32.70
CA GLU A 270 10.55 -5.32 33.98
C GLU A 270 10.78 -3.81 33.90
N LEU A 271 11.42 -3.32 32.84
CA LEU A 271 11.58 -1.88 32.57
C LEU A 271 10.22 -1.20 32.38
N GLU A 272 9.31 -1.78 31.57
CA GLU A 272 7.96 -1.23 31.38
C GLU A 272 7.21 -1.11 32.72
N SER A 273 7.28 -2.16 33.56
CA SER A 273 6.63 -2.18 34.88
C SER A 273 7.27 -1.21 35.87
N ALA A 274 8.60 -1.06 35.85
CA ALA A 274 9.31 -0.12 36.71
C ALA A 274 8.95 1.33 36.36
N ILE A 275 8.84 1.66 35.07
CA ILE A 275 8.41 3.01 34.65
C ILE A 275 6.92 3.22 34.99
N GLU A 276 6.03 2.23 34.82
CA GLU A 276 4.62 2.33 35.24
C GLU A 276 4.44 2.43 36.76
N TYR A 277 5.34 1.80 37.52
CA TYR A 277 5.38 1.94 38.97
C TYR A 277 5.81 3.35 39.38
N CYS A 278 6.89 3.89 38.80
CA CYS A 278 7.43 5.19 39.22
C CYS A 278 6.68 6.42 38.66
N LEU A 279 6.09 6.36 37.45
CA LEU A 279 5.58 7.53 36.72
C LEU A 279 4.07 7.45 36.40
N ASP A 280 3.34 8.52 36.67
CA ASP A 280 2.00 8.74 36.07
C ASP A 280 2.15 9.43 34.70
N CYS A 281 2.21 8.61 33.65
CA CYS A 281 2.28 9.06 32.27
C CYS A 281 0.97 9.64 31.70
N SER A 282 -0.08 9.80 32.52
CA SER A 282 -1.30 10.54 32.18
C SER A 282 -1.31 11.97 32.75
N ARG A 283 -0.60 12.19 33.87
CA ARG A 283 -0.44 13.51 34.52
C ARG A 283 0.94 14.13 34.31
N SER A 284 1.89 13.38 33.76
CA SER A 284 3.31 13.75 33.62
C SER A 284 4.00 14.03 34.96
N THR A 285 3.76 13.19 35.97
CA THR A 285 4.28 13.37 37.34
C THR A 285 4.96 12.11 37.88
N ILE A 286 6.07 12.27 38.61
CA ILE A 286 6.69 11.19 39.41
C ILE A 286 5.79 10.93 40.62
N LEU A 287 5.47 9.66 40.88
CA LEU A 287 4.61 9.22 41.98
C LEU A 287 5.40 9.08 43.28
N ASP A 288 4.78 9.36 44.43
CA ASP A 288 5.41 9.27 45.74
C ASP A 288 5.96 7.85 46.04
N ARG A 289 5.29 6.82 45.51
CA ARG A 289 5.71 5.42 45.62
C ARG A 289 7.04 5.09 44.92
N ALA A 290 7.57 5.99 44.07
CA ALA A 290 8.83 5.81 43.35
C ALA A 290 10.06 5.89 44.26
N SER A 291 10.01 6.69 45.34
CA SER A 291 11.02 6.73 46.39
C SER A 291 10.38 7.08 47.73
N SER A 292 10.68 6.30 48.77
CA SER A 292 10.24 6.60 50.14
C SER A 292 10.76 7.96 50.63
N LYS A 293 11.92 8.41 50.15
CA LYS A 293 12.47 9.74 50.43
C LYS A 293 11.68 10.84 49.69
N LEU A 294 11.25 10.61 48.45
CA LEU A 294 10.40 11.56 47.72
C LEU A 294 9.06 11.74 48.44
N ALA A 295 8.43 10.64 48.86
CA ALA A 295 7.22 10.67 49.67
C ALA A 295 7.40 11.45 50.99
N SER A 296 8.49 11.21 51.73
CA SER A 296 8.73 11.93 52.99
C SER A 296 8.99 13.42 52.78
N VAL A 297 9.76 13.80 51.76
CA VAL A 297 10.03 15.22 51.48
C VAL A 297 8.75 15.95 51.07
N ARG A 298 7.92 15.34 50.20
CA ARG A 298 6.62 15.92 49.81
C ARG A 298 5.65 16.07 50.99
N LEU A 299 5.63 15.11 51.92
CA LEU A 299 4.83 15.21 53.15
C LEU A 299 5.33 16.36 54.05
N MET A 300 6.62 16.40 54.38
CA MET A 300 7.21 17.49 55.18
C MET A 300 6.96 18.86 54.53
N ARG A 301 7.06 18.94 53.19
CA ARG A 301 6.80 20.15 52.42
C ARG A 301 5.31 20.56 52.45
N GLN A 302 4.39 19.61 52.42
CA GLN A 302 2.96 19.87 52.60
C GLN A 302 2.67 20.43 53.99
N GLU A 303 3.24 19.84 55.05
CA GLU A 303 3.08 20.28 56.44
C GLU A 303 3.69 21.68 56.65
N ASN A 304 4.92 21.90 56.17
CA ASN A 304 5.59 23.21 56.16
C ASN A 304 4.77 24.28 55.43
N SER A 305 4.27 23.98 54.22
CA SER A 305 3.46 24.93 53.45
C SER A 305 2.12 25.25 54.12
N MET A 306 1.51 24.30 54.85
CA MET A 306 0.29 24.56 55.64
C MET A 306 0.58 25.47 56.84
N ALA A 307 1.66 25.22 57.58
CA ALA A 307 2.10 26.07 58.70
C ALA A 307 2.43 27.50 58.23
N LEU A 308 3.22 27.62 57.17
CA LEU A 308 3.59 28.88 56.52
C LEU A 308 2.36 29.64 56.01
N GLU A 309 1.41 28.97 55.35
CA GLU A 309 0.16 29.62 54.92
C GLU A 309 -0.67 30.13 56.08
N SER A 310 -0.79 29.37 57.17
CA SER A 310 -1.56 29.80 58.36
C SER A 310 -0.93 31.05 58.99
N LEU A 311 0.38 31.01 59.23
CA LEU A 311 1.15 32.11 59.83
C LEU A 311 1.14 33.39 58.98
N ILE A 312 1.24 33.24 57.65
CA ILE A 312 1.21 34.37 56.71
C ILE A 312 -0.22 34.95 56.59
N LYS A 313 -1.27 34.14 56.72
CA LYS A 313 -2.67 34.62 56.78
C LYS A 313 -2.95 35.36 58.10
N GLU A 314 -2.49 34.82 59.23
CA GLU A 314 -2.64 35.46 60.54
C GLU A 314 -1.91 36.82 60.60
N THR A 315 -0.66 36.87 60.14
CA THR A 315 0.11 38.13 60.07
C THR A 315 -0.49 39.12 59.07
N ALA A 316 -1.06 38.67 57.94
CA ALA A 316 -1.82 39.54 57.03
C ALA A 316 -3.10 40.09 57.66
N ALA A 317 -3.82 39.29 58.47
CA ALA A 317 -5.00 39.73 59.21
C ALA A 317 -4.64 40.76 60.31
N MET A 318 -3.51 40.57 61.00
CA MET A 318 -2.98 41.51 61.98
C MET A 318 -2.55 42.84 61.34
N VAL A 319 -1.82 42.80 60.22
CA VAL A 319 -1.44 44.00 59.45
C VAL A 319 -2.66 44.76 58.92
N PHE A 320 -3.68 44.05 58.43
CA PHE A 320 -4.93 44.67 57.99
C PHE A 320 -5.68 45.35 59.15
N SER A 321 -5.86 44.65 60.28
CA SER A 321 -6.52 45.21 61.48
C SER A 321 -5.79 46.43 62.08
N ALA A 322 -4.47 46.55 61.87
CA ALA A 322 -3.67 47.71 62.27
C ALA A 322 -3.75 48.90 61.28
N GLY A 323 -4.45 48.76 60.14
CA GLY A 323 -4.50 49.77 59.07
C GLY A 323 -3.31 49.74 58.11
N GLY A 324 -2.44 48.74 58.24
CA GLY A 324 -1.21 48.58 57.46
C GLY A 324 -1.43 48.21 55.99
N MET A 325 -2.64 47.80 55.63
CA MET A 325 -3.07 47.58 54.25
C MET A 325 -4.59 47.73 54.10
N ASP A 326 -5.07 47.91 52.86
CA ASP A 326 -6.50 48.00 52.52
C ASP A 326 -7.21 46.64 52.41
N SER A 327 -6.45 45.53 52.44
CA SER A 327 -6.97 44.16 52.42
C SER A 327 -5.93 43.17 52.97
N GLN A 328 -6.35 41.94 53.29
CA GLN A 328 -5.46 40.87 53.74
C GLN A 328 -4.65 40.30 52.56
N LEU A 329 -3.68 41.06 52.06
CA LEU A 329 -2.94 40.74 50.84
C LEU A 329 -1.70 39.86 51.13
N VAL A 330 -1.90 38.55 51.04
CA VAL A 330 -0.85 37.52 50.97
C VAL A 330 -0.38 37.35 49.53
N THR A 331 0.93 37.36 49.27
CA THR A 331 1.50 37.09 47.93
C THR A 331 2.83 36.32 48.03
N LYS A 332 3.25 35.66 46.93
CA LYS A 332 4.63 35.18 46.79
C LYS A 332 5.47 36.21 46.02
N ARG A 333 6.66 36.56 46.53
CA ARG A 333 7.65 37.46 45.89
C ARG A 333 9.02 36.79 45.91
N ARG A 334 9.68 36.73 44.75
CA ARG A 334 10.95 36.01 44.56
C ARG A 334 10.89 34.55 45.10
N GLY A 335 9.75 33.88 44.91
CA GLY A 335 9.46 32.53 45.40
C GLY A 335 8.92 32.46 46.85
N ARG A 336 9.31 33.40 47.73
CA ARG A 336 9.00 33.39 49.17
C ARG A 336 7.61 33.96 49.47
N MET A 337 6.94 33.44 50.49
CA MET A 337 5.66 33.95 51.00
C MET A 337 5.83 35.26 51.77
N CYS A 338 4.96 36.24 51.53
CA CYS A 338 5.06 37.56 52.14
C CYS A 338 3.70 38.27 52.28
N VAL A 339 3.66 39.21 53.21
CA VAL A 339 2.54 40.12 53.49
C VAL A 339 2.84 41.48 52.88
N ALA A 340 1.85 42.12 52.26
CA ALA A 340 1.97 43.49 51.79
C ALA A 340 1.71 44.50 52.93
N VAL A 341 2.57 45.51 53.08
CA VAL A 341 2.46 46.57 54.09
C VAL A 341 2.68 47.93 53.44
N ARG A 342 1.88 48.93 53.83
CA ARG A 342 2.08 50.34 53.45
C ARG A 342 3.44 50.87 53.94
N ALA A 343 4.11 51.64 53.10
CA ALA A 343 5.43 52.22 53.40
C ALA A 343 5.48 52.98 54.75
N SER A 344 4.41 53.70 55.08
CA SER A 344 4.26 54.45 56.35
C SER A 344 4.11 53.58 57.60
N GLN A 345 3.74 52.30 57.46
CA GLN A 345 3.50 51.37 58.57
C GLN A 345 4.44 50.16 58.54
N LYS A 346 5.58 50.26 57.84
CA LYS A 346 6.62 49.21 57.79
C LYS A 346 7.01 48.66 59.17
N GLY A 347 6.98 49.52 60.21
CA GLY A 347 7.29 49.18 61.60
C GLY A 347 6.31 48.25 62.31
N LEU A 348 5.20 47.83 61.67
CA LEU A 348 4.34 46.74 62.17
C LEU A 348 5.08 45.40 62.15
N LEU A 349 5.78 45.08 61.05
CA LEU A 349 6.56 43.85 60.91
C LEU A 349 8.02 44.11 61.32
N LYS A 350 8.23 44.29 62.64
CA LYS A 350 9.58 44.29 63.24
C LYS A 350 10.27 42.95 62.96
N GLY A 351 11.58 42.99 62.75
CA GLY A 351 12.39 41.85 62.28
C GLY A 351 12.12 41.40 60.83
N GLY A 352 11.04 41.87 60.20
CA GLY A 352 10.62 41.40 58.88
C GLY A 352 11.54 41.86 57.73
N VAL A 353 11.84 40.93 56.83
CA VAL A 353 12.72 41.16 55.66
C VAL A 353 11.90 41.76 54.51
N THR A 354 12.44 42.78 53.84
CA THR A 354 11.82 43.35 52.63
C THR A 354 12.25 42.58 51.40
N LEU A 355 11.30 41.95 50.72
CA LEU A 355 11.56 41.18 49.49
C LEU A 355 11.42 42.02 48.23
N ASP A 356 10.42 42.90 48.19
CA ASP A 356 10.06 43.67 47.00
C ASP A 356 9.31 44.96 47.36
N VAL A 357 9.23 45.91 46.43
CA VAL A 357 8.53 47.21 46.63
C VAL A 357 7.70 47.53 45.38
N SER A 358 6.50 48.09 45.54
CA SER A 358 5.67 48.48 44.40
C SER A 358 6.32 49.57 43.56
N ASN A 359 6.03 49.62 42.25
CA ASN A 359 6.53 50.65 41.33
C ASN A 359 6.20 52.09 41.78
N THR A 360 5.18 52.26 42.62
CA THR A 360 4.73 53.52 43.23
C THR A 360 5.43 53.85 44.56
N GLY A 361 6.29 52.99 45.08
CA GLY A 361 6.92 53.11 46.41
C GLY A 361 5.99 52.94 47.61
N ALA A 362 4.67 52.93 47.39
CA ALA A 362 3.66 52.97 48.45
C ALA A 362 3.49 51.66 49.25
N THR A 363 3.83 50.52 48.65
CA THR A 363 3.68 49.18 49.26
C THR A 363 5.00 48.44 49.28
N TYR A 364 5.34 47.89 50.45
CA TYR A 364 6.47 47.01 50.70
C TYR A 364 5.95 45.59 50.86
N PHE A 365 6.54 44.63 50.15
CA PHE A 365 6.26 43.21 50.31
C PHE A 365 7.27 42.64 51.30
N MET A 366 6.79 42.21 52.46
CA MET A 366 7.62 41.85 53.60
C MET A 366 7.33 40.45 54.10
N GLU A 367 8.40 39.75 54.42
CA GLU A 367 8.42 38.46 55.07
C GLU A 367 8.48 38.68 56.59
N PRO A 368 7.46 38.27 57.38
CA PRO A 368 7.50 38.36 58.84
C PRO A 368 8.63 37.53 59.44
N GLU A 369 9.21 37.98 60.55
CA GLU A 369 10.34 37.32 61.24
C GLU A 369 10.06 35.84 61.54
N SER A 370 8.85 35.54 62.04
CA SER A 370 8.38 34.18 62.34
C SER A 370 8.26 33.28 61.09
N ALA A 371 8.12 33.85 59.90
CA ALA A 371 7.98 33.10 58.64
C ALA A 371 9.33 32.80 57.96
N ILE A 372 10.44 33.42 58.41
CA ILE A 372 11.76 33.28 57.77
C ILE A 372 12.24 31.83 57.77
N HIS A 373 12.01 31.08 58.86
CA HIS A 373 12.37 29.68 58.96
C HIS A 373 11.61 28.83 57.94
N PHE A 374 10.27 28.87 57.97
CA PHE A 374 9.40 28.09 57.08
C PHE A 374 9.59 28.43 55.59
N ASN A 375 9.89 29.69 55.24
CA ASN A 375 10.23 30.09 53.88
C ASN A 375 11.61 29.57 53.41
N ASN A 376 12.60 29.48 54.32
CA ASN A 376 13.90 28.87 53.99
C ASN A 376 13.76 27.35 53.83
N GLU A 377 13.00 26.72 54.73
CA GLU A 377 12.70 25.30 54.71
C GLU A 377 11.86 24.89 53.49
N GLU A 378 10.91 25.71 53.05
CA GLU A 378 10.18 25.51 51.78
C GLU A 378 11.12 25.48 50.57
N ILE A 379 12.16 26.31 50.55
CA ILE A 379 13.15 26.34 49.47
C ILE A 379 14.03 25.09 49.54
N GLN A 380 14.51 24.71 50.74
CA GLN A 380 15.31 23.51 50.92
C GLN A 380 14.54 22.24 50.54
N LEU A 381 13.31 22.07 51.04
CA LEU A 381 12.48 20.90 50.74
C LEU A 381 12.11 20.84 49.24
N ALA A 382 11.89 21.98 48.57
CA ALA A 382 11.68 22.01 47.12
C ALA A 382 12.95 21.66 46.31
N GLU A 383 14.15 21.96 46.82
CA GLU A 383 15.41 21.53 46.21
C GLU A 383 15.66 20.03 46.46
N GLU A 384 15.45 19.54 47.68
CA GLU A 384 15.55 18.12 48.03
C GLU A 384 14.56 17.24 47.28
N GLU A 385 13.32 17.70 47.07
CA GLU A 385 12.31 17.04 46.24
C GLU A 385 12.83 16.90 44.81
N LYS A 386 13.29 18.00 44.20
CA LYS A 386 13.80 18.01 42.83
C LYS A 386 15.06 17.15 42.65
N LEU A 387 15.95 17.12 43.64
CA LEU A 387 17.13 16.25 43.62
C LEU A 387 16.73 14.77 43.69
N GLU A 388 15.70 14.42 44.46
CA GLU A 388 15.16 13.07 44.53
C GLU A 388 14.39 12.66 43.26
N GLU A 389 13.63 13.58 42.66
CA GLU A 389 13.01 13.36 41.34
C GLU A 389 14.07 13.04 40.27
N ILE A 390 15.19 13.78 40.25
CA ILE A 390 16.33 13.52 39.36
C ILE A 390 16.99 12.17 39.69
N ALA A 391 17.03 11.74 40.95
CA ALA A 391 17.54 10.43 41.34
C ALA A 391 16.66 9.28 40.81
N VAL A 392 15.33 9.40 40.91
CA VAL A 392 14.37 8.45 40.33
C VAL A 392 14.52 8.37 38.80
N LEU A 393 14.60 9.52 38.11
CA LEU A 393 14.81 9.55 36.65
C LEU A 393 16.15 8.92 36.24
N ARG A 394 17.21 9.12 37.02
CA ARG A 394 18.52 8.45 36.82
C ARG A 394 18.43 6.93 36.99
N GLN A 395 17.71 6.43 37.98
CA GLN A 395 17.52 4.99 38.17
C GLN A 395 16.76 4.36 36.99
N LEU A 396 15.68 5.01 36.52
CA LEU A 396 14.94 4.57 35.34
C LEU A 396 15.79 4.63 34.05
N THR A 397 16.62 5.68 33.90
CA THR A 397 17.57 5.81 32.78
C THR A 397 18.62 4.69 32.81
N PHE A 398 19.14 4.33 33.98
CA PHE A 398 20.10 3.23 34.11
C PHE A 398 19.50 1.88 33.70
N MET A 399 18.26 1.58 34.08
CA MET A 399 17.58 0.35 33.66
C MET A 399 17.27 0.34 32.15
N LEU A 400 17.02 1.49 31.52
CA LEU A 400 16.91 1.59 30.06
C LEU A 400 18.25 1.28 29.36
N LEU A 401 19.38 1.71 29.94
CA LEU A 401 20.72 1.44 29.42
C LEU A 401 21.13 -0.02 29.62
N ASP A 402 20.81 -0.62 30.77
CA ASP A 402 21.09 -2.04 31.07
C ASP A 402 20.34 -3.00 30.12
N THR A 403 19.19 -2.57 29.59
CA THR A 403 18.41 -3.31 28.59
C THR A 403 18.46 -2.70 27.17
N SER A 404 19.44 -1.85 26.84
CA SER A 404 19.41 -1.08 25.57
C SER A 404 19.36 -1.97 24.33
N ASP A 405 20.08 -3.07 24.36
CA ASP A 405 20.29 -3.94 23.20
C ASP A 405 19.03 -4.75 22.90
N ASP A 406 18.33 -5.23 23.94
CA ASP A 406 17.00 -5.86 23.82
C ASP A 406 15.95 -4.88 23.29
N VAL A 407 16.00 -3.60 23.73
CA VAL A 407 15.08 -2.56 23.21
C VAL A 407 15.35 -2.28 21.73
N ILE A 408 16.61 -2.33 21.28
CA ILE A 408 16.98 -2.16 19.87
C ILE A 408 16.54 -3.37 19.03
N ASP A 409 16.77 -4.61 19.49
CA ASP A 409 16.28 -5.85 18.86
C ASP A 409 14.74 -5.83 18.71
N LEU A 410 14.01 -5.42 19.74
CA LEU A 410 12.55 -5.22 19.65
C LEU A 410 12.17 -4.23 18.55
N LEU A 411 12.83 -3.07 18.49
CA LEU A 411 12.55 -2.06 17.46
C LEU A 411 12.87 -2.56 16.05
N GLU A 412 13.88 -3.41 15.87
CA GLU A 412 14.26 -3.97 14.56
C GLU A 412 13.32 -5.09 14.11
N ARG A 413 12.86 -5.96 15.01
CA ARG A 413 11.79 -6.94 14.73
C ARG A 413 10.47 -6.26 14.38
N VAL A 414 10.11 -5.20 15.10
CA VAL A 414 8.90 -4.40 14.83
C VAL A 414 9.01 -3.67 13.50
N THR A 415 10.20 -3.12 13.17
CA THR A 415 10.47 -2.55 11.84
C THR A 415 10.29 -3.61 10.75
N THR A 416 10.77 -4.84 10.98
CA THR A 416 10.66 -5.96 10.03
C THR A 416 9.19 -6.39 9.80
N LEU A 417 8.38 -6.47 10.86
CA LEU A 417 6.93 -6.73 10.76
C LEU A 417 6.18 -5.64 10.00
N ASP A 418 6.47 -4.37 10.28
CA ASP A 418 5.83 -3.23 9.62
C ASP A 418 6.25 -3.13 8.15
N LEU A 419 7.52 -3.40 7.83
CA LEU A 419 7.97 -3.53 6.44
C LEU A 419 7.29 -4.70 5.73
N ALA A 420 7.07 -5.86 6.38
CA ALA A 420 6.29 -6.95 5.79
C ALA A 420 4.83 -6.54 5.50
N CYS A 421 4.20 -5.80 6.42
CA CYS A 421 2.87 -5.21 6.20
C CYS A 421 2.88 -4.17 5.07
N ALA A 422 3.92 -3.34 4.97
CA ALA A 422 4.07 -2.35 3.91
C ALA A 422 4.25 -3.00 2.53
N ARG A 423 5.07 -4.06 2.42
CA ARG A 423 5.21 -4.88 1.20
C ARG A 423 3.88 -5.52 0.80
N ALA A 424 3.09 -6.00 1.77
CA ALA A 424 1.76 -6.56 1.54
C ALA A 424 0.75 -5.51 1.05
N GLY A 425 0.70 -4.33 1.69
CA GLY A 425 -0.16 -3.21 1.29
C GLY A 425 0.18 -2.67 -0.11
N HIS A 426 1.47 -2.49 -0.40
CA HIS A 426 1.98 -2.09 -1.71
C HIS A 426 1.58 -3.10 -2.80
N SER A 427 1.69 -4.41 -2.52
CA SER A 427 1.20 -5.47 -3.41
C SER A 427 -0.32 -5.39 -3.65
N ALA A 428 -1.12 -5.14 -2.61
CA ALA A 428 -2.57 -5.04 -2.73
C ALA A 428 -3.02 -3.82 -3.57
N TRP A 429 -2.23 -2.73 -3.55
CA TRP A 429 -2.41 -1.52 -4.37
C TRP A 429 -1.97 -1.72 -5.83
N LEU A 430 -0.78 -2.27 -6.08
CA LEU A 430 -0.32 -2.60 -7.44
C LEU A 430 -1.07 -3.80 -8.08
N ASN A 431 -1.88 -4.53 -7.30
CA ASN A 431 -2.45 -5.83 -7.67
C ASN A 431 -1.36 -6.83 -8.09
N GLY A 432 -0.29 -6.91 -7.29
CA GLY A 432 0.88 -7.72 -7.58
C GLY A 432 0.70 -9.22 -7.34
N ALA A 433 1.46 -10.03 -8.07
CA ALA A 433 1.57 -11.47 -7.93
C ALA A 433 2.90 -11.85 -7.23
N ARG A 434 2.89 -12.92 -6.42
CA ARG A 434 4.12 -13.42 -5.78
C ARG A 434 5.06 -14.02 -6.84
N PRO A 435 6.32 -13.57 -6.94
CA PRO A 435 7.31 -14.26 -7.77
C PRO A 435 7.73 -15.61 -7.19
N VAL A 436 8.23 -16.49 -8.04
CA VAL A 436 8.85 -17.77 -7.69
C VAL A 436 10.23 -17.84 -8.32
N PHE A 437 11.25 -18.15 -7.52
CA PHE A 437 12.59 -18.37 -8.05
C PHE A 437 12.69 -19.76 -8.69
N VAL A 438 13.24 -19.83 -9.89
CA VAL A 438 13.51 -21.11 -10.59
C VAL A 438 15.00 -21.42 -10.56
N ASN A 439 15.35 -22.68 -10.31
CA ASN A 439 16.75 -23.08 -10.09
C ASN A 439 17.34 -23.73 -11.36
N SER A 440 18.21 -22.98 -12.05
CA SER A 440 18.70 -23.27 -13.41
C SER A 440 19.44 -24.61 -13.61
N MET A 441 19.74 -25.36 -12.54
CA MET A 441 20.41 -26.67 -12.60
C MET A 441 19.61 -27.84 -11.99
N ALA A 442 18.49 -27.59 -11.30
CA ALA A 442 17.77 -28.64 -10.55
C ALA A 442 16.58 -29.23 -11.33
N ASP A 443 15.75 -28.37 -11.94
CA ASP A 443 14.50 -28.78 -12.61
C ASP A 443 14.72 -29.55 -13.93
N SER A 444 15.95 -29.58 -14.42
CA SER A 444 16.38 -30.41 -15.56
C SER A 444 16.45 -31.90 -15.24
N MET A 445 16.46 -32.30 -13.96
CA MET A 445 16.57 -33.70 -13.53
C MET A 445 15.35 -34.22 -12.76
N SER A 446 14.61 -33.35 -12.07
CA SER A 446 13.45 -33.71 -11.22
C SER A 446 12.26 -34.26 -12.01
N SER A 447 12.11 -33.90 -13.28
CA SER A 447 10.99 -34.25 -14.18
C SER A 447 10.98 -35.71 -14.69
N SER A 448 11.77 -36.60 -14.10
CA SER A 448 12.01 -37.96 -14.63
C SER A 448 11.22 -39.09 -13.96
N HIS A 449 10.54 -38.86 -12.82
CA HIS A 449 9.98 -39.94 -11.98
C HIS A 449 8.51 -39.76 -11.49
N SER A 450 7.60 -39.38 -12.40
CA SER A 450 6.16 -39.72 -12.34
C SER A 450 5.51 -39.39 -13.71
N SER A 451 4.54 -40.14 -14.26
CA SER A 451 3.94 -41.43 -13.89
C SER A 451 3.56 -42.22 -15.17
N SER A 452 3.09 -43.46 -15.06
CA SER A 452 2.84 -44.35 -16.22
C SER A 452 1.36 -44.45 -16.63
N ALA A 453 0.95 -43.84 -17.75
CA ALA A 453 -0.14 -44.31 -18.61
C ALA A 453 -0.29 -43.51 -19.92
N LEU A 454 -0.45 -44.23 -21.05
CA LEU A 454 -0.94 -43.83 -22.38
C LEU A 454 -0.18 -42.74 -23.19
N ASP A 455 -0.14 -42.96 -24.51
CA ASP A 455 0.52 -42.10 -25.49
C ASP A 455 -0.11 -40.72 -25.65
N THR A 456 0.65 -39.68 -25.31
CA THR A 456 0.94 -38.56 -26.22
C THR A 456 2.09 -37.75 -25.64
N THR A 457 3.30 -37.94 -26.15
CA THR A 457 4.49 -37.21 -25.68
C THR A 457 4.38 -35.72 -26.00
N PRO A 458 4.40 -34.81 -25.01
CA PRO A 458 4.81 -33.44 -25.26
C PRO A 458 6.27 -33.46 -25.73
N ALA A 459 6.62 -32.59 -26.68
CA ALA A 459 8.01 -32.43 -27.07
C ALA A 459 8.83 -31.86 -25.89
N LYS A 460 10.16 -32.03 -25.95
CA LYS A 460 11.10 -31.60 -24.90
C LYS A 460 11.41 -30.09 -24.96
N GLU A 461 10.39 -29.30 -25.30
CA GLU A 461 10.48 -27.93 -25.82
C GLU A 461 9.80 -26.92 -24.88
N ASP A 462 10.22 -25.66 -24.94
CA ASP A 462 9.66 -24.50 -24.21
C ASP A 462 9.67 -24.57 -22.66
N LEU A 463 10.77 -25.04 -22.05
CA LEU A 463 11.14 -24.62 -20.69
C LEU A 463 11.62 -23.16 -20.69
N LEU A 464 11.11 -22.36 -19.75
CA LEU A 464 11.43 -20.94 -19.59
C LEU A 464 12.27 -20.69 -18.34
N LEU A 465 13.38 -19.97 -18.52
CA LEU A 465 14.23 -19.42 -17.45
C LEU A 465 13.58 -18.21 -16.79
N VAL A 466 12.94 -17.35 -17.60
CA VAL A 466 12.11 -16.23 -17.14
C VAL A 466 10.75 -16.36 -17.82
N ASP A 467 9.69 -16.35 -17.02
CA ASP A 467 8.30 -16.34 -17.46
C ASP A 467 7.51 -15.31 -16.64
N ILE A 468 7.47 -14.07 -17.13
CA ILE A 468 6.78 -12.96 -16.47
C ILE A 468 5.75 -12.38 -17.44
N LYS A 469 4.50 -12.81 -17.29
CA LYS A 469 3.39 -12.42 -18.16
C LYS A 469 2.73 -11.12 -17.70
N GLY A 470 2.53 -10.19 -18.61
CA GLY A 470 1.72 -8.99 -18.44
C GLY A 470 2.25 -7.98 -17.42
N VAL A 471 3.57 -7.91 -17.21
CA VAL A 471 4.19 -7.04 -16.20
C VAL A 471 4.21 -5.58 -16.62
N ARG A 472 3.92 -4.68 -15.68
CA ARG A 472 3.96 -3.21 -15.88
C ARG A 472 5.08 -2.61 -15.06
N HIS A 473 5.77 -1.60 -15.58
CA HIS A 473 6.82 -0.92 -14.80
C HIS A 473 6.23 -0.31 -13.51
N PRO A 474 6.70 -0.68 -12.30
CA PRO A 474 6.00 -0.36 -11.04
C PRO A 474 5.89 1.14 -10.80
N LEU A 475 6.96 1.91 -11.06
CA LEU A 475 6.94 3.37 -10.92
C LEU A 475 5.89 4.05 -11.83
N LEU A 476 5.82 3.64 -13.11
CA LEU A 476 4.83 4.17 -14.05
C LEU A 476 3.41 3.77 -13.62
N LEU A 477 3.22 2.54 -13.14
CA LEU A 477 1.92 2.06 -12.68
C LEU A 477 1.46 2.84 -11.45
N GLY A 478 2.33 3.01 -10.46
CA GLY A 478 2.06 3.81 -9.27
C GLY A 478 1.77 5.28 -9.56
N SER A 479 2.39 5.87 -10.60
CA SER A 479 2.03 7.24 -11.04
C SER A 479 0.66 7.34 -11.73
N ALA A 480 0.18 6.25 -12.33
CA ALA A 480 -1.14 6.19 -12.97
C ALA A 480 -2.25 5.85 -11.97
N LEU A 481 -1.96 5.07 -10.93
CA LEU A 481 -2.91 4.74 -9.85
C LEU A 481 -3.28 5.96 -9.00
N GLU A 482 -4.42 5.87 -8.31
CA GLU A 482 -4.78 6.84 -7.26
C GLU A 482 -3.88 6.68 -6.04
N SER A 483 -3.68 7.77 -5.29
CA SER A 483 -2.90 7.77 -4.05
C SER A 483 -3.40 6.67 -3.10
N PRO A 484 -2.51 5.90 -2.45
CA PRO A 484 -2.87 4.80 -1.56
C PRO A 484 -3.98 5.16 -0.57
N VAL A 485 -3.91 6.38 0.00
CA VAL A 485 -4.87 6.94 0.98
C VAL A 485 -6.33 6.82 0.55
N ASN A 486 -6.64 6.95 -0.75
CA ASN A 486 -8.00 6.90 -1.28
C ASN A 486 -8.42 5.51 -1.77
N SER A 487 -7.51 4.54 -1.86
CA SER A 487 -7.81 3.23 -2.46
C SER A 487 -8.84 2.45 -1.62
N PRO A 488 -9.91 1.89 -2.23
CA PRO A 488 -10.90 1.10 -1.50
C PRO A 488 -10.31 -0.20 -0.92
N ARG A 489 -9.14 -0.66 -1.37
CA ARG A 489 -8.39 -1.78 -0.75
C ARG A 489 -7.56 -1.32 0.46
N TYR A 490 -6.90 -0.16 0.38
CA TYR A 490 -6.23 0.48 1.53
C TYR A 490 -7.22 0.78 2.68
N GLY A 491 -8.45 1.14 2.32
CA GLY A 491 -9.60 1.27 3.22
C GLY A 491 -10.03 -0.01 3.96
N ILE A 492 -9.40 -1.17 3.73
CA ILE A 492 -9.55 -2.38 4.55
C ILE A 492 -8.45 -2.43 5.64
N TYR A 493 -7.22 -2.04 5.31
CA TYR A 493 -6.07 -2.18 6.22
C TYR A 493 -5.94 -1.05 7.26
N ILE A 494 -6.44 0.16 6.97
CA ILE A 494 -6.22 1.36 7.81
C ILE A 494 -7.48 1.92 8.49
N ARG A 495 -8.67 1.32 8.29
CA ARG A 495 -9.97 1.85 8.77
C ARG A 495 -10.25 1.82 10.29
N GLN A 496 -9.23 1.61 11.12
CA GLN A 496 -9.27 1.88 12.56
C GLN A 496 -8.61 3.22 12.96
N LYS A 497 -7.71 3.79 12.14
CA LYS A 497 -6.87 4.95 12.53
C LYS A 497 -7.63 6.27 12.75
N GLU A 498 -8.91 6.37 12.36
CA GLU A 498 -9.76 7.56 12.55
C GLU A 498 -10.83 7.44 13.66
N LYS A 499 -11.05 6.27 14.27
CA LYS A 499 -12.17 6.08 15.22
C LYS A 499 -12.02 6.76 16.59
N SER A 500 -10.87 7.36 16.88
CA SER A 500 -10.63 8.11 18.13
C SER A 500 -10.89 9.64 18.00
N ARG A 501 -11.14 10.17 16.79
CA ARG A 501 -11.30 11.63 16.58
C ARG A 501 -12.41 12.02 15.57
N ARG A 502 -13.63 11.45 15.70
CA ARG A 502 -14.91 12.15 15.40
C ARG A 502 -16.12 11.30 15.78
N SER A 503 -17.03 11.89 16.56
CA SER A 503 -18.33 11.33 16.91
C SER A 503 -19.46 12.06 16.18
N SER A 504 -19.89 11.59 15.01
CA SER A 504 -21.24 11.83 14.46
C SER A 504 -21.52 11.02 13.18
N SER A 505 -22.80 10.66 13.01
CA SER A 505 -23.50 10.36 11.74
C SER A 505 -22.69 9.74 10.58
N GLY A 506 -22.80 8.42 10.39
CA GLY A 506 -22.36 7.75 9.16
C GLY A 506 -23.49 7.59 8.14
N LEU A 507 -23.14 7.60 6.85
CA LEU A 507 -23.97 7.10 5.76
C LEU A 507 -23.04 6.50 4.68
N LYS A 508 -23.30 5.24 4.28
CA LYS A 508 -22.48 4.53 3.29
C LYS A 508 -22.88 4.95 1.87
N GLY A 509 -22.09 5.81 1.24
CA GLY A 509 -22.12 6.00 -0.21
C GLY A 509 -21.14 5.06 -0.90
N ALA A 510 -21.62 4.23 -1.84
CA ALA A 510 -20.74 3.65 -2.85
C ALA A 510 -20.38 4.75 -3.85
N VAL A 511 -19.09 4.92 -4.14
CA VAL A 511 -18.61 5.88 -5.15
C VAL A 511 -18.38 5.12 -6.46
N GLU A 512 -19.20 5.42 -7.46
CA GLU A 512 -18.96 4.98 -8.83
C GLU A 512 -17.84 5.83 -9.42
N SER A 513 -16.68 5.23 -9.64
CA SER A 513 -15.52 5.89 -10.26
C SER A 513 -15.79 6.17 -11.73
N SER A 514 -15.73 7.44 -12.16
CA SER A 514 -15.80 7.79 -13.58
C SER A 514 -14.83 8.93 -13.97
N ASN A 515 -14.01 8.62 -14.97
CA ASN A 515 -13.40 9.54 -15.94
C ASN A 515 -12.45 10.63 -15.43
N VAL A 516 -11.28 10.20 -14.98
CA VAL A 516 -10.04 10.65 -15.66
C VAL A 516 -9.43 9.42 -16.33
N ASP A 517 -9.37 9.39 -17.66
CA ASP A 517 -8.81 8.27 -18.42
C ASP A 517 -7.27 8.29 -18.39
N ARG A 518 -6.72 7.97 -17.21
CA ARG A 518 -5.29 7.76 -17.02
C ARG A 518 -4.91 6.44 -17.70
N MET A 519 -4.38 6.54 -18.93
CA MET A 519 -3.83 5.38 -19.65
C MET A 519 -2.81 4.64 -18.77
N LEU A 520 -3.21 3.48 -18.24
CA LEU A 520 -2.34 2.61 -17.45
C LEU A 520 -1.15 2.16 -18.32
N PRO A 521 0.08 2.05 -17.76
CA PRO A 521 1.25 1.64 -18.54
C PRO A 521 1.01 0.30 -19.21
N VAL A 522 1.39 0.19 -20.48
CA VAL A 522 1.14 -1.01 -21.28
C VAL A 522 1.92 -2.20 -20.68
N PRO A 523 1.29 -3.37 -20.50
CA PRO A 523 1.96 -4.55 -19.95
C PRO A 523 2.91 -5.17 -20.98
N ILE A 524 3.98 -5.78 -20.47
CA ILE A 524 5.06 -6.42 -21.23
C ILE A 524 5.11 -7.92 -20.85
N ASP A 525 5.37 -8.78 -21.82
CA ASP A 525 5.63 -10.22 -21.60
C ASP A 525 7.13 -10.50 -21.72
N ILE A 526 7.74 -11.06 -20.66
CA ILE A 526 9.17 -11.39 -20.62
C ILE A 526 9.33 -12.91 -20.54
N ASN A 527 9.64 -13.53 -21.68
CA ASN A 527 9.67 -14.98 -21.88
C ASN A 527 11.04 -15.40 -22.43
N ILE A 528 11.95 -15.83 -21.55
CA ILE A 528 13.33 -16.23 -21.91
C ILE A 528 13.46 -17.74 -21.73
N ARG A 529 13.87 -18.47 -22.77
CA ARG A 529 14.04 -19.94 -22.73
C ARG A 529 15.24 -20.36 -21.87
N THR A 530 15.17 -21.54 -21.26
CA THR A 530 16.33 -22.16 -20.60
C THR A 530 17.46 -22.39 -21.60
N GLY A 531 18.70 -22.06 -21.20
CA GLY A 531 19.89 -22.13 -22.06
C GLY A 531 20.23 -20.82 -22.79
N VAL A 532 19.33 -19.84 -22.83
CA VAL A 532 19.65 -18.50 -23.34
C VAL A 532 20.45 -17.73 -22.28
N LYS A 533 21.65 -17.27 -22.66
CA LYS A 533 22.54 -16.42 -21.85
C LYS A 533 22.47 -14.95 -22.24
N VAL A 534 22.24 -14.65 -23.52
CA VAL A 534 22.22 -13.27 -24.04
C VAL A 534 20.93 -13.01 -24.83
N VAL A 535 20.24 -11.91 -24.52
CA VAL A 535 19.07 -11.44 -25.26
C VAL A 535 19.38 -10.09 -25.91
N THR A 536 19.34 -10.04 -27.24
CA THR A 536 19.58 -8.83 -28.04
C THR A 536 18.26 -8.15 -28.42
N ILE A 537 17.93 -7.03 -27.76
CA ILE A 537 16.69 -6.28 -27.97
C ILE A 537 16.89 -5.19 -29.04
N THR A 538 16.12 -5.29 -30.12
CA THR A 538 16.27 -4.43 -31.31
C THR A 538 14.97 -3.70 -31.68
N GLY A 539 15.09 -2.52 -32.29
CA GLY A 539 13.95 -1.68 -32.71
C GLY A 539 14.21 -0.19 -32.50
N PRO A 540 13.23 0.68 -32.84
CA PRO A 540 13.36 2.12 -32.62
C PRO A 540 13.38 2.49 -31.13
N ASN A 541 14.04 3.59 -30.76
CA ASN A 541 14.13 4.02 -29.35
C ASN A 541 12.76 4.40 -28.78
N THR A 542 11.90 5.00 -29.62
CA THR A 542 10.47 5.23 -29.34
C THR A 542 9.64 3.95 -29.19
N GLY A 543 10.21 2.76 -29.38
CA GLY A 543 9.57 1.45 -29.17
C GLY A 543 9.60 0.94 -27.73
N GLY A 544 10.39 1.55 -26.84
CA GLY A 544 10.40 1.22 -25.40
C GLY A 544 11.44 0.17 -24.96
N LYS A 545 12.55 -0.01 -25.70
CA LYS A 545 13.65 -0.94 -25.36
C LYS A 545 14.14 -0.75 -23.91
N THR A 546 14.56 0.47 -23.57
CA THR A 546 14.99 0.91 -22.24
C THR A 546 13.93 0.65 -21.16
N ALA A 547 12.65 0.81 -21.48
CA ALA A 547 11.56 0.59 -20.53
C ALA A 547 11.37 -0.90 -20.21
N ALA A 548 11.52 -1.79 -21.20
CA ALA A 548 11.54 -3.24 -20.97
C ALA A 548 12.77 -3.66 -20.14
N LEU A 549 13.94 -3.10 -20.46
CA LEU A 549 15.21 -3.34 -19.75
C LEU A 549 15.12 -2.93 -18.27
N LYS A 550 14.70 -1.69 -17.99
CA LYS A 550 14.43 -1.22 -16.62
C LYS A 550 13.37 -2.05 -15.91
N THR A 551 12.29 -2.45 -16.62
CA THR A 551 11.23 -3.28 -16.02
C THR A 551 11.80 -4.59 -15.49
N LEU A 552 12.65 -5.31 -16.25
CA LEU A 552 13.26 -6.55 -15.74
C LEU A 552 14.16 -6.31 -14.52
N GLY A 553 15.05 -5.32 -14.57
CA GLY A 553 15.95 -5.01 -13.45
C GLY A 553 15.22 -4.65 -12.17
N VAL A 554 14.20 -3.79 -12.27
CA VAL A 554 13.39 -3.40 -11.10
C VAL A 554 12.58 -4.58 -10.56
N VAL A 555 11.97 -5.43 -11.40
CA VAL A 555 11.20 -6.57 -10.87
C VAL A 555 12.09 -7.69 -10.31
N ALA A 556 13.32 -7.84 -10.79
CA ALA A 556 14.31 -8.70 -10.16
C ALA A 556 14.70 -8.20 -8.76
N LEU A 557 14.98 -6.89 -8.59
CA LEU A 557 15.19 -6.26 -7.28
C LEU A 557 13.98 -6.42 -6.35
N MET A 558 12.76 -6.18 -6.86
CA MET A 558 11.52 -6.38 -6.11
C MET A 558 11.39 -7.83 -5.61
N ALA A 559 11.63 -8.82 -6.47
CA ALA A 559 11.57 -10.23 -6.10
C ALA A 559 12.59 -10.58 -4.99
N LYS A 560 13.82 -10.04 -5.08
CA LYS A 560 14.86 -10.20 -4.05
C LYS A 560 14.51 -9.53 -2.71
N ALA A 561 13.74 -8.45 -2.74
CA ALA A 561 13.28 -7.70 -1.57
C ALA A 561 11.93 -8.18 -0.99
N GLY A 562 11.40 -9.32 -1.46
CA GLY A 562 10.12 -9.87 -1.01
C GLY A 562 8.87 -9.10 -1.47
N LEU A 563 9.00 -8.21 -2.47
CA LEU A 563 7.88 -7.49 -3.07
C LEU A 563 7.21 -8.34 -4.17
N CYS A 564 5.87 -8.34 -4.18
CA CYS A 564 5.10 -8.93 -5.27
C CYS A 564 5.17 -8.05 -6.53
N LEU A 565 5.22 -8.69 -7.70
CA LEU A 565 5.45 -8.02 -8.98
C LEU A 565 4.11 -7.61 -9.62
N PRO A 566 3.99 -6.42 -10.25
CA PRO A 566 2.79 -5.96 -10.95
C PRO A 566 2.59 -6.71 -12.29
N ALA A 567 2.38 -8.02 -12.21
CA ALA A 567 2.31 -8.99 -13.30
C ALA A 567 1.08 -9.92 -13.14
N THR A 568 0.86 -10.78 -14.12
CA THR A 568 -0.25 -11.75 -14.15
C THR A 568 0.23 -13.19 -14.01
N GLY A 569 -0.61 -14.06 -13.45
CA GLY A 569 -0.24 -15.45 -13.18
C GLY A 569 0.73 -15.59 -11.99
N VAL A 570 1.71 -16.49 -12.12
CA VAL A 570 2.79 -16.69 -11.15
C VAL A 570 4.11 -16.39 -11.85
N PRO A 571 4.67 -15.17 -11.71
CA PRO A 571 5.88 -14.79 -12.43
C PRO A 571 7.11 -15.58 -11.93
N ARG A 572 7.89 -16.10 -12.88
CA ARG A 572 9.09 -16.92 -12.64
C ARG A 572 10.33 -16.24 -13.20
N LEU A 573 11.42 -16.33 -12.44
CA LEU A 573 12.75 -15.81 -12.79
C LEU A 573 13.82 -16.53 -11.97
N PRO A 574 15.10 -16.54 -12.38
CA PRO A 574 16.19 -16.95 -11.51
C PRO A 574 16.29 -16.00 -10.31
N TRP A 575 16.80 -16.50 -9.20
CA TRP A 575 17.43 -15.62 -8.22
C TRP A 575 18.82 -15.26 -8.74
N PHE A 576 19.10 -13.96 -8.86
CA PHE A 576 20.41 -13.44 -9.26
C PHE A 576 21.15 -12.93 -8.02
N ASP A 577 22.46 -13.11 -7.93
CA ASP A 577 23.25 -12.63 -6.79
C ASP A 577 23.50 -11.12 -6.86
N SER A 578 24.02 -10.63 -7.98
CA SER A 578 24.08 -9.21 -8.32
C SER A 578 23.22 -8.88 -9.55
N ILE A 579 22.81 -7.62 -9.63
CA ILE A 579 22.07 -7.03 -10.75
C ILE A 579 22.85 -5.77 -11.13
N LEU A 580 23.42 -5.77 -12.32
CA LEU A 580 24.36 -4.76 -12.79
C LEU A 580 23.83 -4.11 -14.07
N ALA A 581 23.89 -2.79 -14.18
CA ALA A 581 23.23 -2.07 -15.26
C ALA A 581 24.05 -0.88 -15.78
N ASP A 582 24.02 -0.69 -17.09
CA ASP A 582 24.38 0.57 -17.77
C ASP A 582 23.20 0.99 -18.66
N ILE A 583 22.48 2.03 -18.26
CA ILE A 583 21.16 2.39 -18.82
C ILE A 583 20.96 3.89 -18.88
N GLY A 584 20.81 4.43 -20.09
CA GLY A 584 20.31 5.78 -20.36
C GLY A 584 21.37 6.79 -20.81
N ASP A 585 20.89 7.92 -21.33
CA ASP A 585 21.69 9.06 -21.79
C ASP A 585 22.24 9.89 -20.61
N ASP A 586 23.50 9.67 -20.23
CA ASP A 586 24.25 10.59 -19.35
C ASP A 586 24.66 11.89 -20.10
N GLN A 587 23.70 12.57 -20.74
CA GLN A 587 23.88 13.88 -21.40
C GLN A 587 23.97 15.04 -20.38
N SER A 588 24.79 14.85 -19.35
CA SER A 588 25.24 15.93 -18.48
C SER A 588 26.32 16.76 -19.19
N LEU A 589 25.99 18.01 -19.55
CA LEU A 589 26.89 18.97 -20.21
C LEU A 589 28.12 19.37 -19.37
N GLU A 590 28.27 18.80 -18.17
CA GLU A 590 29.24 19.18 -17.14
C GLU A 590 30.44 18.21 -17.06
N ARG A 591 30.48 17.15 -17.88
CA ARG A 591 31.61 16.20 -17.96
C ARG A 591 32.19 16.14 -19.37
N ASN A 592 33.37 16.75 -19.55
CA ASN A 592 34.06 16.92 -20.83
C ASN A 592 34.82 15.67 -21.34
N LEU A 593 34.21 14.48 -21.24
CA LEU A 593 34.67 13.25 -21.89
C LEU A 593 33.45 12.54 -22.52
N SER A 594 33.65 11.85 -23.63
CA SER A 594 32.54 11.37 -24.47
C SER A 594 31.65 10.36 -23.73
N THR A 595 30.34 10.37 -24.01
CA THR A 595 29.36 9.41 -23.46
C THR A 595 29.84 7.97 -23.64
N PHE A 596 30.39 7.65 -24.83
CA PHE A 596 31.02 6.36 -25.12
C PHE A 596 32.11 5.96 -24.11
N SER A 597 33.00 6.89 -23.72
CA SER A 597 34.04 6.60 -22.72
C SER A 597 33.47 6.32 -21.33
N GLY A 598 32.34 6.97 -20.96
CA GLY A 598 31.60 6.68 -19.74
C GLY A 598 30.97 5.28 -19.75
N HIS A 599 30.25 4.94 -20.83
CA HIS A 599 29.68 3.61 -21.03
C HIS A 599 30.76 2.52 -21.00
N ILE A 600 31.88 2.68 -21.71
CA ILE A 600 32.97 1.70 -21.70
C ILE A 600 33.65 1.57 -20.33
N ARG A 601 33.78 2.66 -19.54
CA ARG A 601 34.24 2.58 -18.15
C ARG A 601 33.28 1.75 -17.29
N ARG A 602 31.96 2.01 -17.37
CA ARG A 602 30.97 1.25 -16.60
C ARG A 602 30.88 -0.21 -17.05
N VAL A 603 30.86 -0.49 -18.35
CA VAL A 603 30.85 -1.86 -18.89
C VAL A 603 32.10 -2.64 -18.47
N ARG A 604 33.27 -2.01 -18.40
CA ARG A 604 34.47 -2.62 -17.80
C ARG A 604 34.22 -2.99 -16.32
N GLN A 605 33.72 -2.06 -15.52
CA GLN A 605 33.45 -2.32 -14.09
C GLN A 605 32.37 -3.42 -13.90
N ILE A 606 31.39 -3.51 -14.80
CA ILE A 606 30.39 -4.59 -14.84
C ILE A 606 31.04 -5.93 -15.18
N LEU A 607 32.01 -5.97 -16.12
CA LEU A 607 32.79 -7.17 -16.43
C LEU A 607 33.71 -7.59 -15.28
N GLU A 608 34.22 -6.65 -14.49
CA GLU A 608 35.07 -6.90 -13.32
C GLU A 608 34.27 -7.34 -12.07
N ALA A 609 33.00 -6.95 -11.97
CA ALA A 609 32.10 -7.29 -10.85
C ALA A 609 31.13 -8.46 -11.13
N GLY A 610 30.92 -8.83 -12.39
CA GLY A 610 29.93 -9.83 -12.80
C GLY A 610 30.27 -11.27 -12.37
N THR A 611 29.24 -12.03 -11.99
CA THR A 611 29.37 -13.43 -11.53
C THR A 611 28.54 -14.40 -12.38
N ALA A 612 28.80 -15.69 -12.22
CA ALA A 612 28.03 -16.78 -12.83
C ALA A 612 26.52 -16.80 -12.45
N GLN A 613 26.07 -16.02 -11.47
CA GLN A 613 24.66 -15.86 -11.10
C GLN A 613 24.10 -14.45 -11.37
N SER A 614 24.88 -13.54 -11.96
CA SER A 614 24.49 -12.14 -12.16
C SER A 614 23.51 -11.94 -13.32
N LEU A 615 22.66 -10.91 -13.18
CA LEU A 615 21.88 -10.29 -14.26
C LEU A 615 22.57 -9.02 -14.74
N ILE A 616 22.87 -8.93 -16.03
CA ILE A 616 23.44 -7.73 -16.65
C ILE A 616 22.45 -7.08 -17.62
N LEU A 617 22.35 -5.75 -17.55
CA LEU A 617 21.42 -4.93 -18.32
C LEU A 617 22.17 -3.79 -19.04
N LEU A 618 22.31 -3.88 -20.36
CA LEU A 618 23.05 -2.90 -21.17
C LEU A 618 22.11 -2.21 -22.17
N ASP A 619 22.10 -0.88 -22.20
CA ASP A 619 21.34 -0.11 -23.19
C ASP A 619 22.25 0.44 -24.29
N GLU A 620 21.77 0.43 -25.54
CA GLU A 620 22.46 0.96 -26.73
C GLU A 620 23.91 0.44 -26.95
N ILE A 621 24.24 -0.80 -26.57
CA ILE A 621 25.61 -1.36 -26.70
C ILE A 621 26.11 -1.31 -28.16
N GLY A 622 27.33 -0.79 -28.34
CA GLY A 622 27.94 -0.52 -29.64
C GLY A 622 27.61 0.86 -30.23
N GLY A 623 26.76 1.65 -29.57
CA GLY A 623 26.47 3.04 -29.96
C GLY A 623 27.62 4.01 -29.67
N GLY A 624 27.53 5.23 -30.22
CA GLY A 624 28.44 6.34 -29.91
C GLY A 624 29.84 6.30 -30.55
N THR A 625 30.13 5.31 -31.39
CA THR A 625 31.41 5.17 -32.13
C THR A 625 31.16 4.75 -33.59
N ASP A 626 32.20 4.40 -34.36
CA ASP A 626 32.03 3.82 -35.70
C ASP A 626 31.16 2.55 -35.65
N PRO A 627 30.15 2.37 -36.53
CA PRO A 627 29.25 1.21 -36.47
C PRO A 627 29.97 -0.14 -36.56
N SER A 628 31.09 -0.22 -37.28
CA SER A 628 31.87 -1.45 -37.49
C SER A 628 32.66 -1.81 -36.23
N GLU A 629 33.36 -0.83 -35.65
CA GLU A 629 34.11 -1.00 -34.41
C GLU A 629 33.18 -1.25 -33.22
N GLY A 630 32.07 -0.51 -33.14
CA GLY A 630 31.02 -0.67 -32.13
C GLY A 630 30.36 -2.05 -32.18
N ALA A 631 30.03 -2.56 -33.38
CA ALA A 631 29.49 -3.90 -33.54
C ALA A 631 30.50 -5.00 -33.17
N ALA A 632 31.78 -4.83 -33.53
CA ALA A 632 32.85 -5.78 -33.17
C ALA A 632 33.08 -5.83 -31.65
N LEU A 633 33.19 -4.65 -31.01
CA LEU A 633 33.37 -4.51 -29.57
C LEU A 633 32.17 -5.07 -28.78
N ALA A 634 30.94 -4.73 -29.19
CA ALA A 634 29.73 -5.29 -28.60
C ALA A 634 29.65 -6.81 -28.75
N THR A 635 30.05 -7.37 -29.91
CA THR A 635 30.11 -8.82 -30.12
C THR A 635 31.08 -9.49 -29.16
N ALA A 636 32.27 -8.90 -28.95
CA ALA A 636 33.27 -9.42 -28.03
C ALA A 636 32.80 -9.38 -26.57
N ILE A 637 32.20 -8.26 -26.14
CA ILE A 637 31.65 -8.09 -24.78
C ILE A 637 30.53 -9.12 -24.53
N LEU A 638 29.54 -9.21 -25.43
CA LEU A 638 28.40 -10.11 -25.23
C LEU A 638 28.79 -11.59 -25.22
N ARG A 639 29.82 -11.99 -25.99
CA ARG A 639 30.37 -13.37 -25.92
C ARG A 639 31.12 -13.65 -24.63
N ASN A 640 31.86 -12.68 -24.09
CA ASN A 640 32.48 -12.81 -22.78
C ASN A 640 31.39 -12.98 -21.69
N LEU A 641 30.34 -12.17 -21.75
CA LEU A 641 29.20 -12.26 -20.83
C LEU A 641 28.42 -13.57 -20.95
N ALA A 642 28.19 -14.10 -22.15
CA ALA A 642 27.55 -15.40 -22.34
C ALA A 642 28.23 -16.52 -21.54
N ALA A 643 29.57 -16.56 -21.60
CA ALA A 643 30.40 -17.55 -20.93
C ALA A 643 30.59 -17.31 -19.41
N SER A 644 30.29 -16.11 -18.89
CA SER A 644 30.66 -15.71 -17.52
C SER A 644 29.49 -15.41 -16.57
N VAL A 645 28.30 -15.03 -17.08
CA VAL A 645 27.15 -14.66 -16.22
C VAL A 645 25.90 -15.51 -16.46
N GLN A 646 24.85 -15.31 -15.66
CA GLN A 646 23.62 -16.09 -15.82
C GLN A 646 22.72 -15.57 -16.94
N LEU A 647 22.55 -14.26 -17.05
CA LEU A 647 21.72 -13.63 -18.07
C LEU A 647 22.18 -12.20 -18.38
N THR A 648 22.31 -11.87 -19.67
CA THR A 648 22.50 -10.51 -20.16
C THR A 648 21.33 -10.11 -21.06
N LEU A 649 20.70 -8.97 -20.79
CA LEU A 649 19.86 -8.27 -21.77
C LEU A 649 20.65 -7.08 -22.31
N ALA A 650 20.74 -6.97 -23.62
CA ALA A 650 21.41 -5.86 -24.30
C ALA A 650 20.50 -5.25 -25.36
N THR A 651 20.24 -3.94 -25.30
CA THR A 651 19.59 -3.23 -26.40
C THR A 651 20.62 -2.68 -27.37
N THR A 652 20.33 -2.70 -28.68
CA THR A 652 21.29 -2.25 -29.70
C THR A 652 20.62 -1.80 -30.99
N HIS A 653 21.39 -1.10 -31.83
CA HIS A 653 21.03 -0.69 -33.19
C HIS A 653 21.77 -1.48 -34.28
N CYS A 654 22.93 -2.05 -33.96
CA CYS A 654 23.79 -2.78 -34.89
C CYS A 654 22.99 -3.86 -35.64
N ALA A 655 23.24 -4.01 -36.94
CA ALA A 655 22.60 -5.02 -37.77
C ALA A 655 23.30 -6.39 -37.62
N GLU A 656 24.57 -6.35 -37.27
CA GLU A 656 25.53 -7.44 -37.17
C GLU A 656 25.19 -8.35 -35.98
N LEU A 657 24.85 -7.75 -34.83
CA LEU A 657 24.47 -8.47 -33.61
C LEU A 657 23.19 -9.33 -33.79
N ARG A 658 22.44 -9.12 -34.86
CA ARG A 658 21.23 -9.87 -35.19
C ARG A 658 21.52 -11.29 -35.70
N THR A 659 22.72 -11.54 -36.26
CA THR A 659 23.10 -12.87 -36.77
C THR A 659 23.76 -13.76 -35.73
N LEU A 660 24.03 -13.27 -34.51
CA LEU A 660 24.67 -14.07 -33.47
C LEU A 660 23.83 -15.32 -33.11
N LYS A 661 22.50 -15.17 -33.01
CA LYS A 661 21.55 -16.28 -32.82
C LYS A 661 21.63 -17.36 -33.92
N ASP A 662 21.97 -16.99 -35.16
CA ASP A 662 22.06 -17.93 -36.28
C ASP A 662 23.34 -18.80 -36.20
N HIS A 663 24.26 -18.46 -35.29
CA HIS A 663 25.54 -19.13 -35.08
C HIS A 663 25.75 -19.67 -33.66
N ASP A 664 24.97 -19.19 -32.68
CA ASP A 664 25.15 -19.48 -31.27
C ASP A 664 23.78 -19.63 -30.57
N PRO A 665 23.44 -20.82 -30.04
CA PRO A 665 22.12 -21.08 -29.42
C PRO A 665 21.95 -20.41 -28.04
N GLU A 666 23.02 -19.90 -27.42
CA GLU A 666 22.92 -19.15 -26.16
C GLU A 666 22.43 -17.70 -26.38
N PHE A 667 22.33 -17.26 -27.65
CA PHE A 667 21.87 -15.92 -28.04
C PHE A 667 20.43 -15.95 -28.58
N GLU A 668 19.57 -15.10 -28.03
CA GLU A 668 18.18 -14.93 -28.50
C GLU A 668 17.91 -13.48 -28.95
N ASN A 669 17.55 -13.30 -30.22
CA ASN A 669 17.03 -12.03 -30.70
C ASN A 669 15.63 -11.74 -30.14
N ALA A 670 15.38 -10.51 -29.74
CA ALA A 670 14.05 -9.98 -29.44
C ALA A 670 13.87 -8.60 -30.08
N SER A 671 12.61 -8.19 -30.30
CA SER A 671 12.33 -6.86 -30.85
C SER A 671 11.08 -6.20 -30.30
N VAL A 672 11.08 -4.87 -30.22
CA VAL A 672 9.93 -4.08 -29.76
C VAL A 672 9.02 -3.69 -30.93
N GLU A 673 7.73 -3.99 -30.82
CA GLU A 673 6.75 -3.60 -31.84
C GLU A 673 6.37 -2.11 -31.72
N PHE A 674 6.39 -1.40 -32.83
CA PHE A 674 6.12 0.03 -32.94
C PHE A 674 5.08 0.29 -34.04
N ASP A 675 4.02 1.04 -33.72
CA ASP A 675 2.99 1.37 -34.71
C ASP A 675 3.39 2.60 -35.52
N VAL A 676 3.79 2.36 -36.76
CA VAL A 676 4.18 3.38 -37.76
C VAL A 676 3.04 4.36 -38.07
N LYS A 677 1.76 3.98 -37.85
CA LYS A 677 0.59 4.84 -38.13
C LYS A 677 0.30 5.83 -37.02
N THR A 678 0.35 5.41 -35.75
CA THR A 678 0.13 6.31 -34.60
C THR A 678 1.42 6.92 -34.03
N LEU A 679 2.58 6.45 -34.50
CA LEU A 679 3.92 6.77 -33.98
C LEU A 679 4.10 6.45 -32.48
N ARG A 680 3.35 5.47 -31.96
CA ARG A 680 3.40 5.07 -30.54
C ARG A 680 4.12 3.73 -30.34
N PRO A 681 4.89 3.57 -29.25
CA PRO A 681 5.30 2.25 -28.78
C PRO A 681 4.07 1.40 -28.48
N THR A 682 4.10 0.12 -28.90
CA THR A 682 3.13 -0.87 -28.41
C THR A 682 3.61 -1.55 -27.13
N TYR A 683 4.89 -1.39 -26.77
CA TYR A 683 5.59 -2.09 -25.67
C TYR A 683 5.58 -3.63 -25.73
N ARG A 684 5.07 -4.22 -26.83
CA ARG A 684 5.09 -5.67 -27.05
C ARG A 684 6.47 -6.11 -27.50
N VAL A 685 6.99 -7.16 -26.86
CA VAL A 685 8.27 -7.79 -27.21
C VAL A 685 8.00 -9.02 -28.06
N LEU A 686 8.45 -8.98 -29.33
CA LEU A 686 8.44 -10.09 -30.26
C LEU A 686 9.70 -10.94 -30.05
N TRP A 687 9.56 -11.95 -29.21
CA TRP A 687 10.62 -12.92 -28.90
C TRP A 687 10.98 -13.75 -30.14
N GLY A 688 12.27 -13.99 -30.33
CA GLY A 688 12.84 -14.83 -31.38
C GLY A 688 13.25 -14.13 -32.68
N ILE A 689 12.85 -12.86 -32.90
CA ILE A 689 13.11 -12.10 -34.15
C ILE A 689 13.83 -10.78 -33.86
N ALA A 690 14.81 -10.45 -34.70
CA ALA A 690 15.43 -9.12 -34.74
C ALA A 690 14.60 -8.10 -35.56
N GLY A 691 14.39 -6.92 -34.99
CA GLY A 691 13.50 -5.88 -35.50
C GLY A 691 14.06 -5.07 -36.66
N GLN A 692 13.18 -4.46 -37.44
CA GLN A 692 13.55 -3.62 -38.59
C GLN A 692 13.78 -2.15 -38.19
N SER A 693 14.75 -1.51 -38.85
CA SER A 693 15.16 -0.12 -38.61
C SER A 693 14.19 0.86 -39.29
N ASN A 694 13.09 1.20 -38.62
CA ASN A 694 11.97 1.97 -39.18
C ASN A 694 12.22 3.48 -39.42
N ALA A 695 13.47 3.97 -39.38
CA ALA A 695 13.80 5.40 -39.41
C ALA A 695 13.19 6.17 -40.60
N LEU A 696 13.28 5.64 -41.82
CA LEU A 696 12.72 6.29 -43.03
C LEU A 696 11.18 6.29 -43.04
N ASN A 697 10.54 5.34 -42.35
CA ASN A 697 9.08 5.30 -42.22
C ASN A 697 8.59 6.26 -41.13
N ILE A 698 9.35 6.39 -40.04
CA ILE A 698 9.10 7.40 -39.00
C ILE A 698 9.25 8.82 -39.59
N ALA A 699 10.30 9.08 -40.38
CA ALA A 699 10.48 10.35 -41.07
C ALA A 699 9.33 10.65 -42.05
N ALA A 700 8.83 9.64 -42.78
CA ALA A 700 7.64 9.79 -43.62
C ALA A 700 6.39 10.18 -42.82
N SER A 701 6.11 9.50 -41.69
CA SER A 701 4.98 9.83 -40.81
C SER A 701 5.13 11.18 -40.09
N LEU A 702 6.36 11.71 -39.97
CA LEU A 702 6.65 13.07 -39.46
C LEU A 702 6.54 14.16 -40.55
N GLY A 703 6.16 13.83 -41.78
CA GLY A 703 5.96 14.79 -42.87
C GLY A 703 7.23 15.21 -43.61
N PHE A 704 8.31 14.42 -43.53
CA PHE A 704 9.55 14.68 -44.26
C PHE A 704 9.36 14.48 -45.78
N ASP A 705 10.15 15.19 -46.60
CA ASP A 705 9.95 15.26 -48.05
C ASP A 705 10.04 13.89 -48.74
N SER A 706 8.98 13.54 -49.47
CA SER A 706 8.86 12.33 -50.29
C SER A 706 9.99 12.12 -51.30
N GLU A 707 10.56 13.17 -51.90
CA GLU A 707 11.69 13.03 -52.81
C GLU A 707 12.96 12.64 -52.05
N VAL A 708 13.25 13.31 -50.93
CA VAL A 708 14.41 13.02 -50.09
C VAL A 708 14.31 11.62 -49.50
N LEU A 709 13.12 11.20 -49.05
CA LEU A 709 12.86 9.84 -48.58
C LEU A 709 13.02 8.79 -49.68
N THR A 710 12.67 9.10 -50.93
CA THR A 710 12.86 8.19 -52.07
C THR A 710 14.34 8.02 -52.38
N ARG A 711 15.10 9.13 -52.47
CA ARG A 711 16.56 9.11 -52.64
C ARG A 711 17.25 8.38 -51.48
N ALA A 712 16.77 8.54 -50.24
CA ALA A 712 17.30 7.82 -49.07
C ALA A 712 17.05 6.31 -49.13
N ARG A 713 15.87 5.86 -49.57
CA ARG A 713 15.58 4.42 -49.80
C ARG A 713 16.49 3.83 -50.88
N GLU A 714 16.71 4.56 -51.97
CA GLU A 714 17.67 4.16 -53.01
C GLU A 714 19.09 4.05 -52.45
N LEU A 715 19.54 5.01 -51.65
CA LEU A 715 20.88 4.99 -51.05
C LEU A 715 21.04 3.81 -50.09
N VAL A 716 20.09 3.52 -49.20
CA VAL A 716 20.12 2.32 -48.35
C VAL A 716 20.24 1.05 -49.20
N THR A 717 19.51 0.97 -50.31
CA THR A 717 19.55 -0.19 -51.24
C THR A 717 20.89 -0.31 -51.99
N LYS A 718 21.66 0.78 -52.10
CA LYS A 718 22.98 0.81 -52.74
C LYS A 718 24.14 0.66 -51.75
N LEU A 719 23.94 1.04 -50.48
CA LEU A 719 24.93 1.03 -49.41
C LEU A 719 24.97 -0.29 -48.63
N VAL A 720 23.85 -1.01 -48.56
CA VAL A 720 23.78 -2.36 -47.98
C VAL A 720 23.95 -3.40 -49.10
N PRO A 721 25.06 -4.17 -49.15
CA PRO A 721 25.21 -5.25 -50.12
C PRO A 721 24.13 -6.32 -49.97
N ALA A 722 23.95 -7.17 -50.98
CA ALA A 722 22.93 -8.23 -51.00
C ALA A 722 23.24 -9.43 -50.05
N SER A 723 23.87 -9.18 -48.91
CA SER A 723 24.34 -10.16 -47.93
C SER A 723 23.42 -10.23 -46.71
N LEU A 724 22.80 -11.41 -46.54
CA LEU A 724 22.33 -11.99 -45.27
C LEU A 724 21.04 -11.40 -44.61
N GLY A 725 20.22 -12.29 -44.07
CA GLY A 725 19.14 -12.00 -43.10
C GLY A 725 17.86 -11.31 -43.60
N ALA A 726 17.96 -10.17 -44.28
CA ALA A 726 16.87 -9.18 -44.36
C ALA A 726 15.52 -9.70 -44.90
N ARG A 727 15.52 -10.49 -45.99
CA ARG A 727 14.28 -11.07 -46.54
C ARG A 727 13.65 -12.15 -45.64
N SER A 728 14.47 -12.86 -44.86
CA SER A 728 13.98 -13.89 -43.94
C SER A 728 13.29 -13.26 -42.74
N THR A 729 13.84 -12.17 -42.17
CA THR A 729 13.19 -11.44 -41.07
C THR A 729 11.91 -10.74 -41.53
N GLU A 730 11.88 -10.19 -42.75
CA GLU A 730 10.69 -9.59 -43.36
C GLU A 730 9.51 -10.58 -43.50
N LEU A 731 9.78 -11.86 -43.81
CA LEU A 731 8.76 -12.92 -43.84
C LEU A 731 8.40 -13.46 -42.46
N MET A 732 9.35 -13.49 -41.51
CA MET A 732 9.12 -14.04 -40.16
C MET A 732 8.29 -13.13 -39.25
N VAL A 733 8.44 -11.79 -39.35
CA VAL A 733 7.66 -10.82 -38.55
C VAL A 733 6.14 -11.03 -38.64
N PRO A 734 5.50 -11.07 -39.83
CA PRO A 734 4.06 -11.30 -39.91
C PRO A 734 3.64 -12.70 -39.44
N LEU A 735 4.46 -13.72 -39.64
CA LEU A 735 4.16 -15.09 -39.19
C LEU A 735 4.18 -15.22 -37.66
N VAL A 736 5.19 -14.66 -36.97
CA VAL A 736 5.23 -14.67 -35.50
C VAL A 736 4.19 -13.72 -34.92
N LYS A 737 3.88 -12.59 -35.56
CA LYS A 737 2.74 -11.76 -35.17
C LYS A 737 1.43 -12.55 -35.23
N GLN A 738 1.18 -13.28 -36.32
CA GLN A 738 0.00 -14.15 -36.45
C GLN A 738 -0.03 -15.27 -35.39
N ARG A 739 1.12 -15.90 -35.08
CA ARG A 739 1.24 -16.88 -33.98
C ARG A 739 0.90 -16.25 -32.63
N ASN A 740 1.44 -15.07 -32.33
CA ASN A 740 1.21 -14.38 -31.07
C ASN A 740 -0.26 -13.92 -30.94
N GLU A 741 -0.87 -13.40 -32.00
CA GLU A 741 -2.31 -13.09 -32.01
C GLU A 741 -3.19 -14.33 -31.80
N GLN A 742 -2.79 -15.51 -32.29
CA GLN A 742 -3.48 -16.78 -32.01
C GLN A 742 -3.30 -17.22 -30.56
N LEU A 743 -2.09 -17.12 -30.01
CA LEU A 743 -1.80 -17.40 -28.60
C LEU A 743 -2.59 -16.47 -27.68
N GLU A 744 -2.60 -15.16 -27.92
CA GLU A 744 -3.42 -14.20 -27.16
C GLU A 744 -4.91 -14.56 -27.17
N ARG A 745 -5.47 -14.93 -28.34
CA ARG A 745 -6.88 -15.36 -28.45
C ARG A 745 -7.15 -16.63 -27.63
N SER A 746 -6.23 -17.60 -27.63
CA SER A 746 -6.35 -18.80 -26.79
C SER A 746 -6.25 -18.51 -25.28
N ALA A 747 -5.32 -17.62 -24.88
CA ALA A 747 -5.14 -17.23 -23.49
C ALA A 747 -6.33 -16.41 -22.95
N ALA A 748 -6.89 -15.52 -23.78
CA ALA A 748 -8.12 -14.79 -23.46
C ALA A 748 -9.32 -15.73 -23.29
N ALA A 749 -9.46 -16.76 -24.14
CA ALA A 749 -10.50 -17.77 -24.00
C ALA A 749 -10.32 -18.60 -22.71
N ALA A 750 -9.10 -19.05 -22.39
CA ALA A 750 -8.80 -19.77 -21.16
C ALA A 750 -9.09 -18.93 -19.90
N SER A 751 -8.71 -17.64 -19.92
CA SER A 751 -9.00 -16.68 -18.84
C SER A 751 -10.50 -16.49 -18.64
N ALA A 752 -11.27 -16.33 -19.73
CA ALA A 752 -12.73 -16.23 -19.67
C ALA A 752 -13.37 -17.49 -19.05
N LEU A 753 -12.92 -18.70 -19.43
CA LEU A 753 -13.37 -19.96 -18.84
C LEU A 753 -13.05 -20.05 -17.34
N ALA A 754 -11.86 -19.63 -16.91
CA ALA A 754 -11.48 -19.59 -15.50
C ALA A 754 -12.33 -18.59 -14.68
N ILE A 755 -12.65 -17.43 -15.25
CA ILE A 755 -13.56 -16.44 -14.63
C ILE A 755 -14.98 -17.01 -14.52
N ILE A 756 -15.49 -17.67 -15.57
CA ILE A 756 -16.81 -18.33 -15.56
C ILE A 756 -16.87 -19.42 -14.48
N SER A 757 -15.84 -20.27 -14.37
CA SER A 757 -15.75 -21.29 -13.31
C SER A 757 -15.74 -20.66 -11.91
N LYS A 758 -14.96 -19.61 -11.69
CA LYS A 758 -14.90 -18.91 -10.40
C LYS A 758 -16.23 -18.22 -10.03
N LEU A 759 -16.96 -17.68 -11.02
CA LEU A 759 -18.29 -17.12 -10.83
C LEU A 759 -19.33 -18.22 -10.54
N TYR A 760 -19.26 -19.36 -11.23
CA TYR A 760 -20.13 -20.52 -11.00
C TYR A 760 -19.99 -21.05 -9.56
N ASN A 761 -18.75 -21.29 -9.10
CA ASN A 761 -18.48 -21.75 -7.74
C ASN A 761 -18.97 -20.73 -6.67
N LYS A 762 -18.90 -19.42 -6.96
CA LYS A 762 -19.43 -18.39 -6.07
C LYS A 762 -20.97 -18.36 -6.06
N LEU A 763 -21.61 -18.51 -7.21
CA LEU A 763 -23.07 -18.62 -7.31
C LEU A 763 -23.59 -19.86 -6.56
N GLN A 764 -22.90 -20.99 -6.66
CA GLN A 764 -23.23 -22.20 -5.91
C GLN A 764 -23.12 -21.95 -4.40
N SER A 765 -22.01 -21.40 -3.91
CA SER A 765 -21.85 -21.14 -2.46
C SER A 765 -22.83 -20.08 -1.93
N GLU A 766 -23.24 -19.10 -2.74
CA GLU A 766 -24.29 -18.15 -2.39
C GLU A 766 -25.68 -18.80 -2.34
N ALA A 767 -26.00 -19.71 -3.26
CA ALA A 767 -27.24 -20.49 -3.24
C ALA A 767 -27.32 -21.43 -2.02
N GLU A 768 -26.24 -22.12 -1.67
CA GLU A 768 -26.14 -22.95 -0.47
C GLU A 768 -26.32 -22.11 0.81
N ASN A 769 -25.70 -20.93 0.87
CA ASN A 769 -25.87 -19.97 1.97
C ASN A 769 -27.31 -19.40 2.07
N LEU A 770 -28.02 -19.25 0.95
CA LEU A 770 -29.43 -18.84 0.95
C LEU A 770 -30.33 -19.96 1.46
N ALA A 771 -30.17 -21.19 0.97
CA ALA A 771 -30.93 -22.34 1.42
C ALA A 771 -30.80 -22.59 2.94
N GLN A 772 -29.59 -22.42 3.50
CA GLN A 772 -29.36 -22.49 4.95
C GLN A 772 -30.08 -21.37 5.72
N LYS A 773 -30.14 -20.14 5.18
CA LYS A 773 -30.86 -19.01 5.79
C LYS A 773 -32.36 -19.22 5.77
N GLU A 774 -32.92 -19.69 4.66
CA GLU A 774 -34.34 -20.02 4.53
C GLU A 774 -34.75 -21.12 5.51
N ALA A 775 -33.97 -22.21 5.59
CA ALA A 775 -34.20 -23.28 6.56
C ALA A 775 -34.16 -22.79 8.02
N LYS A 776 -33.24 -21.86 8.35
CA LYS A 776 -33.13 -21.25 9.68
C LYS A 776 -34.32 -20.32 10.00
N LEU A 777 -34.71 -19.47 9.06
CA LEU A 777 -35.88 -18.59 9.21
C LEU A 777 -37.17 -19.39 9.40
N ARG A 778 -37.34 -20.46 8.61
CA ARG A 778 -38.50 -21.36 8.69
C ARG A 778 -38.64 -21.98 10.08
N ARG A 779 -37.56 -22.54 10.66
CA ARG A 779 -37.57 -23.11 12.02
C ARG A 779 -37.98 -22.07 13.07
N LEU A 780 -37.40 -20.86 13.01
CA LEU A 780 -37.74 -19.78 13.93
C LEU A 780 -39.23 -19.35 13.81
N GLN A 781 -39.79 -19.41 12.60
CA GLN A 781 -41.19 -19.10 12.37
C GLN A 781 -42.12 -20.22 12.85
N GLU A 782 -41.76 -21.49 12.64
CA GLU A 782 -42.47 -22.68 13.17
C GLU A 782 -42.48 -22.69 14.71
N GLU A 783 -41.36 -22.35 15.36
CA GLU A 783 -41.31 -22.14 16.82
C GLU A 783 -42.22 -20.98 17.28
N ALA A 784 -42.21 -19.85 16.55
CA ALA A 784 -43.00 -18.68 16.90
C ALA A 784 -44.52 -18.93 16.73
N THR A 785 -44.94 -19.69 15.72
CA THR A 785 -46.34 -20.11 15.58
C THR A 785 -46.75 -21.09 16.67
N ASN A 786 -45.90 -22.08 16.99
CA ASN A 786 -46.21 -23.05 18.05
C ASN A 786 -46.37 -22.37 19.43
N LYS A 787 -45.53 -21.38 19.75
CA LYS A 787 -45.65 -20.57 20.98
C LYS A 787 -46.96 -19.78 21.03
N LYS A 788 -47.44 -19.23 19.89
CA LYS A 788 -48.74 -18.55 19.81
C LYS A 788 -49.92 -19.50 19.97
N VAL A 789 -49.88 -20.68 19.34
CA VAL A 789 -50.94 -21.71 19.49
C VAL A 789 -51.03 -22.21 20.93
N ALA A 790 -49.88 -22.50 21.58
CA ALA A 790 -49.86 -22.91 22.97
C ALA A 790 -50.46 -21.84 23.92
N HIS A 791 -50.15 -20.56 23.71
CA HIS A 791 -50.74 -19.47 24.49
C HIS A 791 -52.25 -19.33 24.24
N ALA A 792 -52.70 -19.44 22.99
CA ALA A 792 -54.13 -19.37 22.66
C ALA A 792 -54.93 -20.50 23.34
N ASN A 793 -54.40 -21.73 23.32
CA ASN A 793 -55.02 -22.88 23.98
C ASN A 793 -55.10 -22.69 25.51
N ALA A 794 -54.03 -22.23 26.16
CA ALA A 794 -54.02 -21.97 27.60
C ALA A 794 -55.04 -20.88 28.00
N SER A 795 -55.17 -19.81 27.22
CA SER A 795 -56.21 -18.78 27.44
C SER A 795 -57.63 -19.33 27.23
N LEU A 796 -57.84 -20.23 26.28
CA LEU A 796 -59.15 -20.90 26.08
C LEU A 796 -59.51 -21.83 27.26
N GLU A 797 -58.55 -22.56 27.82
CA GLU A 797 -58.77 -23.38 29.03
C GLU A 797 -59.13 -22.51 30.25
N GLU A 798 -58.45 -21.38 30.44
CA GLU A 798 -58.75 -20.43 31.52
C GLU A 798 -60.17 -19.82 31.39
N ILE A 799 -60.58 -19.47 30.17
CA ILE A 799 -61.93 -18.98 29.86
C ILE A 799 -62.98 -20.07 30.10
N LEU A 800 -62.71 -21.33 29.71
CA LEU A 800 -63.62 -22.45 29.93
C LEU A 800 -63.84 -22.74 31.42
N LEU A 801 -62.78 -22.71 32.24
CA LEU A 801 -62.89 -22.88 33.69
C LEU A 801 -63.74 -21.76 34.32
N LYS A 802 -63.45 -20.49 34.00
CA LYS A 802 -64.22 -19.33 34.45
C LYS A 802 -65.70 -19.39 34.01
N PHE A 803 -65.98 -19.92 32.82
CA PHE A 803 -67.34 -20.13 32.35
C PHE A 803 -68.05 -21.26 33.11
N GLN A 804 -67.37 -22.38 33.39
CA GLN A 804 -67.93 -23.47 34.20
C GLN A 804 -68.23 -23.03 35.65
N GLU A 805 -67.32 -22.28 36.28
CA GLU A 805 -67.55 -21.70 37.61
C GLU A 805 -68.75 -20.73 37.60
N SER A 806 -68.81 -19.84 36.60
CA SER A 806 -69.93 -18.90 36.42
C SER A 806 -71.26 -19.61 36.18
N ALA A 807 -71.27 -20.70 35.41
CA ALA A 807 -72.45 -21.52 35.17
C ALA A 807 -72.90 -22.25 36.45
N HIS A 808 -71.98 -22.82 37.22
CA HIS A 808 -72.29 -23.47 38.49
C HIS A 808 -72.79 -22.49 39.57
N GLN A 809 -72.39 -21.23 39.54
CA GLN A 809 -72.93 -20.20 40.43
C GLN A 809 -74.32 -19.70 39.98
N LYS A 810 -74.57 -19.57 38.68
CA LYS A 810 -75.88 -19.12 38.15
C LYS A 810 -76.94 -20.22 38.04
N ALA A 811 -76.57 -21.50 38.06
CA ALA A 811 -77.51 -22.62 38.01
C ALA A 811 -78.29 -22.89 39.33
N LYS A 812 -78.36 -21.91 40.25
CA LYS A 812 -79.10 -22.01 41.52
C LYS A 812 -80.23 -21.00 41.68
N GLU A 813 -80.32 -20.00 40.80
CA GLU A 813 -81.37 -18.97 40.81
C GLU A 813 -81.86 -18.80 39.35
N ASP A 814 -83.17 -18.94 39.15
CA ASP A 814 -83.94 -18.98 37.89
C ASP A 814 -83.75 -20.16 36.90
N GLU A 815 -84.85 -20.91 36.67
CA GLU A 815 -85.04 -21.77 35.49
C GLU A 815 -85.29 -20.91 34.22
N GLY A 816 -84.25 -20.23 33.73
CA GLY A 816 -84.42 -19.27 32.62
C GLY A 816 -83.21 -19.02 31.71
N PHE A 817 -82.09 -19.72 31.88
CA PHE A 817 -80.87 -19.38 31.14
C PHE A 817 -80.86 -19.91 29.70
N SER A 818 -80.90 -18.99 28.72
CA SER A 818 -81.04 -19.31 27.30
C SER A 818 -79.71 -19.68 26.65
N MET A 819 -79.73 -20.74 25.81
CA MET A 819 -78.60 -21.10 24.93
C MET A 819 -78.12 -19.95 24.04
N ARG A 820 -78.98 -18.97 23.72
CA ARG A 820 -78.60 -17.79 22.93
C ARG A 820 -77.69 -16.83 23.68
N ASP A 821 -77.82 -16.71 24.99
CA ASP A 821 -77.03 -15.77 25.78
C ASP A 821 -75.63 -16.35 26.03
N ALA A 822 -75.53 -17.68 26.18
CA ALA A 822 -74.27 -18.40 26.14
C ALA A 822 -73.58 -18.27 24.76
N GLN A 823 -74.33 -18.41 23.65
CA GLN A 823 -73.79 -18.18 22.30
C GLN A 823 -73.31 -16.74 22.10
N ALA A 824 -74.06 -15.74 22.56
CA ALA A 824 -73.68 -14.33 22.47
C ALA A 824 -72.39 -14.04 23.26
N ALA A 825 -72.26 -14.59 24.48
CA ALA A 825 -71.04 -14.46 25.28
C ALA A 825 -69.82 -15.11 24.61
N ILE A 826 -69.99 -16.30 24.02
CA ILE A 826 -68.92 -16.98 23.27
C ILE A 826 -68.51 -16.17 22.03
N ILE A 827 -69.47 -15.64 21.27
CA ILE A 827 -69.20 -14.78 20.11
C ILE A 827 -68.45 -13.51 20.52
N ALA A 828 -68.88 -12.83 21.58
CA ALA A 828 -68.23 -11.61 22.06
C ALA A 828 -66.76 -11.84 22.48
N VAL A 829 -66.48 -12.93 23.20
CA VAL A 829 -65.10 -13.28 23.61
C VAL A 829 -64.24 -13.66 22.39
N VAL A 830 -64.82 -14.38 21.42
CA VAL A 830 -64.16 -14.70 20.14
C VAL A 830 -63.87 -13.43 19.33
N GLU A 831 -64.77 -12.45 19.29
CA GLU A 831 -64.55 -11.17 18.60
C GLU A 831 -63.53 -10.26 19.32
N GLU A 832 -63.52 -10.22 20.65
CA GLU A 832 -62.55 -9.45 21.44
C GLU A 832 -61.12 -10.00 21.29
N HIS A 833 -60.97 -11.33 21.23
CA HIS A 833 -59.67 -11.99 21.08
C HIS A 833 -59.31 -12.30 19.61
N ALA A 834 -60.22 -12.06 18.67
CA ALA A 834 -59.93 -12.06 17.23
C ALA A 834 -59.09 -10.83 16.85
N THR A 835 -57.80 -10.87 17.16
CA THR A 835 -56.84 -9.90 16.62
C THR A 835 -56.99 -9.84 15.10
N LYS A 836 -57.34 -8.64 14.60
CA LYS A 836 -57.66 -8.30 13.19
C LYS A 836 -57.15 -9.33 12.16
N PRO A 837 -57.98 -9.84 11.24
CA PRO A 837 -57.53 -10.74 10.18
C PRO A 837 -56.57 -10.03 9.22
N VAL A 838 -55.28 -10.06 9.56
CA VAL A 838 -54.18 -9.95 8.59
C VAL A 838 -54.40 -11.10 7.61
N ALA A 839 -54.58 -10.76 6.33
CA ALA A 839 -55.07 -11.68 5.31
C ALA A 839 -54.27 -13.00 5.26
N SER A 840 -54.84 -14.03 5.88
CA SER A 840 -54.29 -15.39 5.88
C SER A 840 -54.54 -16.01 4.51
N ILE A 841 -53.50 -15.99 3.68
CA ILE A 841 -53.43 -16.80 2.46
C ILE A 841 -53.59 -18.27 2.87
N THR A 842 -54.74 -18.86 2.54
CA THR A 842 -55.05 -20.27 2.79
C THR A 842 -54.35 -21.20 1.80
N SER A 843 -53.06 -21.41 2.01
CA SER A 843 -52.45 -22.73 1.77
C SER A 843 -53.01 -23.69 2.84
N ASN A 844 -53.50 -24.90 2.59
CA ASN A 844 -53.36 -25.90 1.53
C ASN A 844 -54.57 -26.90 1.67
N PRO A 845 -54.60 -28.13 1.11
CA PRO A 845 -53.93 -28.68 -0.08
C PRO A 845 -54.93 -29.31 -1.10
N ALA A 846 -54.60 -29.24 -2.40
CA ALA A 846 -55.16 -30.13 -3.44
C ALA A 846 -54.07 -30.34 -4.51
N SER A 847 -53.34 -31.45 -4.47
CA SER A 847 -53.69 -32.76 -5.07
C SER A 847 -53.55 -32.78 -6.60
N ILE A 848 -52.67 -33.65 -7.09
CA ILE A 848 -52.45 -33.88 -8.52
C ILE A 848 -53.75 -34.40 -9.14
N THR A 849 -54.31 -33.61 -10.04
CA THR A 849 -55.31 -34.07 -11.02
C THR A 849 -55.06 -33.26 -12.29
N GLU A 850 -54.75 -33.93 -13.39
CA GLU A 850 -54.67 -33.28 -14.69
C GLU A 850 -56.10 -32.96 -15.17
N PRO A 851 -56.43 -31.69 -15.48
CA PRO A 851 -57.64 -31.39 -16.23
C PRO A 851 -57.38 -31.71 -17.69
N GLU A 852 -58.18 -32.62 -18.25
CA GLU A 852 -58.16 -32.98 -19.67
C GLU A 852 -58.40 -31.74 -20.56
N GLY A 853 -57.95 -31.83 -21.81
CA GLY A 853 -58.09 -30.73 -22.77
C GLY A 853 -59.55 -30.36 -23.01
N LYS A 854 -59.82 -29.06 -23.16
CA LYS A 854 -60.97 -28.59 -23.94
C LYS A 854 -60.47 -28.11 -25.29
N GLU A 855 -60.86 -28.85 -26.32
CA GLU A 855 -60.65 -28.45 -27.70
C GLU A 855 -61.43 -27.16 -27.96
N GLY A 856 -60.72 -26.05 -28.14
CA GLY A 856 -61.28 -24.77 -28.56
C GLY A 856 -61.18 -24.67 -30.08
N GLU A 857 -62.31 -24.69 -30.77
CA GLU A 857 -62.37 -24.78 -32.22
C GLU A 857 -61.79 -23.54 -32.92
N GLY A 858 -60.84 -23.75 -33.84
CA GLY A 858 -60.89 -23.07 -35.13
C GLY A 858 -60.50 -21.59 -35.29
N GLU A 859 -59.68 -20.98 -34.43
CA GLU A 859 -59.04 -19.68 -34.76
C GLU A 859 -57.57 -19.82 -35.21
N GLN A 860 -57.29 -19.43 -36.46
CA GLN A 860 -55.93 -19.41 -37.01
C GLN A 860 -55.08 -18.28 -36.40
N LEU A 861 -53.99 -18.65 -35.71
CA LEU A 861 -52.96 -17.74 -35.21
C LEU A 861 -52.40 -16.85 -36.33
N ARG A 862 -52.15 -15.56 -36.05
CA ARG A 862 -51.59 -14.63 -37.04
C ARG A 862 -50.30 -13.98 -36.55
N VAL A 863 -49.43 -13.67 -37.51
CA VAL A 863 -48.24 -12.84 -37.25
C VAL A 863 -48.69 -11.50 -36.67
N GLY A 864 -48.06 -11.11 -35.57
CA GLY A 864 -48.39 -9.93 -34.78
C GLY A 864 -49.31 -10.19 -33.57
N ASP A 865 -49.79 -11.41 -33.31
CA ASP A 865 -50.57 -11.71 -32.09
C ASP A 865 -49.70 -11.84 -30.84
N GLU A 866 -50.25 -11.47 -29.67
CA GLU A 866 -49.60 -11.63 -28.37
C GLU A 866 -50.06 -12.93 -27.68
N VAL A 867 -49.09 -13.76 -27.31
CA VAL A 867 -49.25 -15.12 -26.77
C VAL A 867 -48.35 -15.33 -25.55
N ILE A 868 -48.77 -16.18 -24.63
CA ILE A 868 -48.02 -16.48 -23.39
C ILE A 868 -47.35 -17.86 -23.49
N ILE A 869 -46.03 -17.92 -23.26
CA ILE A 869 -45.21 -19.13 -23.44
C ILE A 869 -45.05 -19.89 -22.11
N LYS A 870 -45.37 -21.20 -22.12
CA LYS A 870 -45.38 -22.08 -20.95
C LYS A 870 -44.01 -22.26 -20.27
N ARG A 871 -42.92 -22.27 -21.04
CA ARG A 871 -41.54 -22.49 -20.54
C ARG A 871 -40.79 -21.22 -20.12
N LEU A 872 -41.30 -20.02 -20.41
CA LEU A 872 -40.63 -18.74 -20.14
C LEU A 872 -41.40 -17.89 -19.12
N GLY A 873 -41.68 -18.46 -17.94
CA GLY A 873 -42.19 -17.73 -16.78
C GLY A 873 -43.53 -17.01 -16.97
N LYS A 874 -44.32 -17.39 -17.99
CA LYS A 874 -45.55 -16.69 -18.44
C LYS A 874 -45.31 -15.27 -19.00
N LEU A 875 -44.12 -14.98 -19.54
CA LEU A 875 -43.87 -13.73 -20.25
C LEU A 875 -44.74 -13.62 -21.52
N PRO A 876 -45.27 -12.42 -21.86
CA PRO A 876 -45.93 -12.16 -23.12
C PRO A 876 -44.91 -12.10 -24.26
N ALA A 877 -45.26 -12.68 -25.40
CA ALA A 877 -44.45 -12.73 -26.60
C ALA A 877 -45.29 -12.41 -27.84
N THR A 878 -44.73 -11.71 -28.82
CA THR A 878 -45.43 -11.42 -30.09
C THR A 878 -45.01 -12.42 -31.16
N ILE A 879 -45.95 -13.02 -31.88
CA ILE A 879 -45.64 -13.88 -33.03
C ILE A 879 -45.05 -13.00 -34.16
N VAL A 880 -43.90 -13.41 -34.70
CA VAL A 880 -43.17 -12.69 -35.76
C VAL A 880 -43.21 -13.44 -37.09
N ASP A 881 -43.25 -14.77 -37.07
CA ASP A 881 -43.31 -15.60 -38.29
C ASP A 881 -44.00 -16.95 -38.02
N ILE A 882 -44.75 -17.42 -39.01
CA ILE A 882 -45.48 -18.70 -39.02
C ILE A 882 -45.20 -19.37 -40.38
N PRO A 883 -44.26 -20.34 -40.45
CA PRO A 883 -43.91 -21.00 -41.71
C PRO A 883 -45.08 -21.81 -42.29
N GLN A 884 -45.41 -21.60 -43.57
CA GLN A 884 -46.54 -22.27 -44.24
C GLN A 884 -46.25 -23.70 -44.74
N ALA A 885 -45.27 -24.40 -44.15
CA ALA A 885 -44.85 -25.75 -44.56
C ALA A 885 -44.61 -26.68 -43.36
N GLU A 886 -45.65 -27.44 -43.01
CA GLU A 886 -45.68 -28.63 -42.13
C GLU A 886 -44.59 -28.71 -41.05
N ASN A 887 -44.50 -27.71 -40.16
CA ASN A 887 -43.61 -27.75 -39.01
C ASN A 887 -44.27 -27.17 -37.75
N ASP A 888 -44.14 -27.90 -36.64
CA ASP A 888 -44.73 -27.66 -35.32
C ASP A 888 -44.13 -26.44 -34.57
N TYR A 889 -43.51 -25.49 -35.28
CA TYR A 889 -42.70 -24.41 -34.71
C TYR A 889 -43.05 -23.04 -35.31
N LEU A 890 -43.22 -22.05 -34.43
CA LEU A 890 -43.48 -20.64 -34.76
C LEU A 890 -42.37 -19.75 -34.19
N THR A 891 -42.11 -18.61 -34.84
CA THR A 891 -41.08 -17.66 -34.37
C THR A 891 -41.75 -16.53 -33.60
N VAL A 892 -41.31 -16.33 -32.36
CA VAL A 892 -41.84 -15.34 -31.42
C VAL A 892 -40.74 -14.39 -30.95
N GLN A 893 -41.13 -13.16 -30.59
CA GLN A 893 -40.27 -12.13 -30.04
C GLN A 893 -40.64 -11.81 -28.61
N VAL A 894 -39.63 -11.81 -27.73
CA VAL A 894 -39.72 -11.42 -26.32
C VAL A 894 -38.73 -10.27 -26.11
N GLY A 895 -39.24 -9.06 -25.94
CA GLY A 895 -38.42 -7.84 -25.92
C GLY A 895 -37.63 -7.67 -27.22
N THR A 896 -36.29 -7.70 -27.13
CA THR A 896 -35.37 -7.59 -28.28
C THR A 896 -34.96 -8.92 -28.89
N MET A 897 -35.29 -10.06 -28.28
CA MET A 897 -34.84 -11.39 -28.71
C MET A 897 -35.92 -12.13 -29.52
N LYS A 898 -35.51 -12.82 -30.59
CA LYS A 898 -36.38 -13.71 -31.40
C LYS A 898 -35.97 -15.16 -31.19
N MET A 899 -36.96 -16.06 -31.09
CA MET A 899 -36.75 -17.49 -30.85
C MET A 899 -37.84 -18.33 -31.51
N ARG A 900 -37.58 -19.63 -31.71
CA ARG A 900 -38.57 -20.60 -32.21
C ARG A 900 -39.15 -21.40 -31.03
N VAL A 901 -40.48 -21.52 -30.99
CA VAL A 901 -41.26 -22.16 -29.93
C VAL A 901 -42.30 -23.08 -30.57
N LYS A 902 -42.66 -24.19 -29.90
CA LYS A 902 -43.67 -25.12 -30.41
C LYS A 902 -45.10 -24.61 -30.23
N LEU A 903 -46.01 -25.00 -31.13
CA LEU A 903 -47.44 -24.68 -31.02
C LEU A 903 -48.02 -25.09 -29.65
N ASN A 904 -47.70 -26.31 -29.22
CA ASN A 904 -48.18 -26.90 -27.96
C ASN A 904 -47.56 -26.29 -26.67
N GLU A 905 -46.75 -25.23 -26.79
CA GLU A 905 -46.18 -24.50 -25.65
C GLU A 905 -46.83 -23.13 -25.39
N ILE A 906 -47.84 -22.75 -26.17
CA ILE A 906 -48.66 -21.55 -25.96
C ILE A 906 -49.80 -21.85 -24.97
N LEU A 907 -50.11 -20.89 -24.08
CA LEU A 907 -51.15 -21.04 -23.06
C LEU A 907 -52.47 -20.30 -23.39
N SER A 908 -52.39 -19.06 -23.90
CA SER A 908 -53.55 -18.27 -24.33
C SER A 908 -53.13 -17.00 -25.09
N ARG A 909 -54.11 -16.30 -25.68
CA ARG A 909 -53.99 -15.03 -26.42
C ARG A 909 -54.59 -13.88 -25.60
N VAL A 910 -53.98 -12.69 -25.67
CA VAL A 910 -54.54 -11.47 -25.05
C VAL A 910 -55.44 -10.72 -26.04
N ALA A 911 -56.62 -10.30 -25.61
CA ALA A 911 -57.59 -9.61 -26.46
C ALA A 911 -57.18 -8.13 -26.72
N ARG A 912 -57.23 -7.71 -27.99
CA ARG A 912 -56.86 -6.34 -28.41
C ARG A 912 -58.02 -5.36 -28.32
N SER A 913 -57.76 -4.19 -27.74
CA SER A 913 -58.46 -2.94 -28.09
C SER A 913 -57.68 -2.21 -29.19
N ALA A 914 -58.36 -1.41 -30.01
CA ALA A 914 -57.93 -1.15 -31.39
C ALA A 914 -57.52 0.29 -31.72
N LYS A 915 -56.33 0.42 -32.36
CA LYS A 915 -55.85 1.40 -33.37
C LYS A 915 -54.34 1.16 -33.54
N GLY A 916 -53.75 0.94 -34.72
CA GLY A 916 -54.24 0.97 -36.10
C GLY A 916 -53.56 2.10 -36.90
N GLY A 917 -52.55 1.84 -37.75
CA GLY A 917 -51.89 0.55 -38.00
C GLY A 917 -50.75 0.64 -39.04
N ALA A 918 -50.09 -0.51 -39.23
CA ALA A 918 -49.22 -0.94 -40.36
C ALA A 918 -48.27 0.06 -41.05
N ARG A 919 -46.96 -0.26 -41.05
CA ARG A 919 -46.15 -0.20 -42.28
C ARG A 919 -44.92 -1.12 -42.27
N THR A 920 -44.79 -1.88 -43.35
CA THR A 920 -43.64 -2.67 -43.79
C THR A 920 -43.73 -2.81 -45.32
N PRO A 921 -42.65 -3.11 -46.06
CA PRO A 921 -41.23 -2.94 -45.75
C PRO A 921 -40.53 -2.19 -46.90
N THR A 922 -39.27 -2.58 -47.19
CA THR A 922 -38.45 -2.34 -48.39
C THR A 922 -37.50 -1.14 -48.43
N GLU A 923 -36.32 -1.49 -48.95
CA GLU A 923 -35.19 -0.70 -49.38
C GLU A 923 -35.57 0.10 -50.68
N ASN A 924 -34.74 0.93 -51.32
CA ASN A 924 -33.27 0.99 -51.32
C ASN A 924 -32.75 2.36 -51.83
N LYS A 925 -31.51 2.70 -51.45
CA LYS A 925 -30.58 3.66 -52.11
C LYS A 925 -30.89 5.18 -52.27
N MET A 926 -29.87 5.94 -51.87
CA MET A 926 -29.30 7.14 -52.52
C MET A 926 -30.00 8.53 -52.43
N LYS A 927 -29.41 9.39 -51.57
CA LYS A 927 -28.86 10.75 -51.84
C LYS A 927 -29.72 11.83 -52.58
N PRO A 928 -29.50 13.14 -52.30
CA PRO A 928 -29.10 13.78 -51.04
C PRO A 928 -29.79 15.15 -50.73
N ALA A 929 -29.60 15.64 -49.50
CA ALA A 929 -29.50 17.05 -49.10
C ALA A 929 -30.68 18.08 -49.27
N ARG A 930 -30.99 18.71 -48.13
CA ARG A 930 -31.48 20.10 -47.89
C ARG A 930 -32.97 20.45 -48.10
N SER A 931 -33.44 21.25 -47.12
CA SER A 931 -34.62 22.14 -47.07
C SER A 931 -36.02 21.50 -47.25
N SER A 932 -37.04 21.91 -46.48
CA SER A 932 -37.07 22.73 -45.25
C SER A 932 -38.46 22.70 -44.61
N LYS A 933 -38.53 22.82 -43.28
CA LYS A 933 -39.71 23.18 -42.46
C LYS A 933 -41.07 22.52 -42.83
N ALA A 934 -41.47 21.57 -41.99
CA ALA A 934 -42.83 21.54 -41.46
C ALA A 934 -42.71 21.48 -39.93
N GLU A 935 -43.43 22.33 -39.21
CA GLU A 935 -43.42 22.37 -37.75
C GLU A 935 -44.45 21.38 -37.21
N ALA A 936 -44.06 20.60 -36.19
CA ALA A 936 -44.93 19.68 -35.46
C ALA A 936 -45.04 20.17 -34.01
N GLU A 937 -46.26 20.12 -33.45
CA GLU A 937 -46.52 20.60 -32.10
C GLU A 937 -45.82 19.74 -31.04
N PRO A 938 -45.30 20.33 -29.95
CA PRO A 938 -44.47 19.60 -28.99
C PRO A 938 -45.32 18.70 -28.07
N GLU A 939 -44.89 17.45 -27.91
CA GLU A 939 -45.37 16.60 -26.82
C GLU A 939 -45.05 17.25 -25.45
N GLU A 940 -46.01 17.25 -24.53
CA GLU A 940 -45.81 17.79 -23.18
C GLU A 940 -44.81 16.93 -22.38
N ILE A 941 -43.57 17.41 -22.30
CA ILE A 941 -42.53 16.80 -21.47
C ILE A 941 -42.94 16.96 -20.01
N LYS A 942 -43.23 15.85 -19.33
CA LYS A 942 -43.40 15.82 -17.88
C LYS A 942 -42.03 15.91 -17.23
N PHE A 943 -41.91 16.81 -16.25
CA PHE A 943 -40.67 17.04 -15.50
C PHE A 943 -40.74 16.43 -14.10
N ASP A 944 -39.57 16.11 -13.55
CA ASP A 944 -39.43 15.72 -12.15
C ASP A 944 -39.91 16.82 -11.19
N ALA A 945 -40.30 16.42 -9.97
CA ALA A 945 -40.64 17.38 -8.93
C ALA A 945 -39.43 18.27 -8.58
N ALA A 946 -39.63 19.59 -8.54
CA ALA A 946 -38.58 20.58 -8.32
C ALA A 946 -38.12 20.64 -6.84
N VAL A 947 -37.51 19.56 -6.37
CA VAL A 947 -36.90 19.45 -5.03
C VAL A 947 -35.38 19.63 -5.17
N GLN A 948 -34.81 20.52 -4.37
CA GLN A 948 -33.37 20.75 -4.37
C GLN A 948 -32.64 19.68 -3.54
N THR A 949 -31.63 19.05 -4.14
CA THR A 949 -30.74 18.08 -3.51
C THR A 949 -29.29 18.33 -3.92
N SER A 950 -28.33 17.70 -3.23
CA SER A 950 -26.92 17.73 -3.63
C SER A 950 -26.64 17.08 -4.99
N LYS A 951 -27.51 16.20 -5.50
CA LYS A 951 -27.34 15.53 -6.81
C LYS A 951 -27.85 16.36 -7.99
N ASN A 952 -28.73 17.34 -7.76
CA ASN A 952 -29.28 18.23 -8.79
C ASN A 952 -29.04 19.71 -8.49
N THR A 953 -28.00 20.04 -7.73
CA THR A 953 -27.49 21.41 -7.56
C THR A 953 -26.11 21.55 -8.20
N LEU A 954 -25.91 22.59 -8.99
CA LEU A 954 -24.63 23.06 -9.52
C LEU A 954 -24.26 24.36 -8.79
N ASP A 955 -23.06 24.44 -8.20
CA ASP A 955 -22.59 25.62 -7.49
C ASP A 955 -21.48 26.34 -8.28
N LEU A 956 -21.78 27.55 -8.72
CA LEU A 956 -20.93 28.41 -9.54
C LEU A 956 -20.40 29.62 -8.75
N ARG A 957 -20.67 29.70 -7.43
CA ARG A 957 -20.22 30.81 -6.58
C ARG A 957 -18.69 30.87 -6.52
N GLY A 958 -18.16 32.08 -6.69
CA GLY A 958 -16.71 32.36 -6.61
C GLY A 958 -15.90 32.03 -7.86
N LYS A 959 -16.49 31.39 -8.88
CA LYS A 959 -15.82 31.06 -10.15
C LYS A 959 -15.85 32.26 -11.11
N ARG A 960 -14.93 32.27 -12.08
CA ARG A 960 -14.95 33.24 -13.19
C ARG A 960 -16.03 32.86 -14.20
N VAL A 961 -16.41 33.81 -15.05
CA VAL A 961 -17.52 33.65 -16.01
C VAL A 961 -17.27 32.48 -16.97
N GLU A 962 -16.07 32.34 -17.55
CA GLU A 962 -15.81 31.26 -18.51
C GLU A 962 -15.76 29.87 -17.86
N GLU A 963 -15.12 29.74 -16.69
CA GLU A 963 -15.15 28.53 -15.86
C GLU A 963 -16.60 28.11 -15.54
N SER A 964 -17.42 29.09 -15.14
CA SER A 964 -18.84 28.89 -14.82
C SER A 964 -19.67 28.42 -16.01
N LEU A 965 -19.33 28.87 -17.22
CA LEU A 965 -20.01 28.46 -18.45
C LEU A 965 -19.57 27.06 -18.92
N GLN A 966 -18.29 26.71 -18.78
CA GLN A 966 -17.80 25.36 -19.09
C GLN A 966 -18.42 24.31 -18.16
N GLU A 967 -18.48 24.58 -16.85
CA GLU A 967 -19.17 23.70 -15.91
C GLU A 967 -20.67 23.62 -16.16
N LEU A 968 -21.32 24.73 -16.52
CA LEU A 968 -22.74 24.74 -16.87
C LEU A 968 -23.05 23.85 -18.07
N ASP A 969 -22.26 23.95 -19.14
CA ASP A 969 -22.46 23.17 -20.35
C ASP A 969 -22.24 21.67 -20.11
N LEU A 970 -21.21 21.30 -19.34
CA LEU A 970 -20.97 19.91 -18.89
C LEU A 970 -22.14 19.40 -18.01
N ALA A 971 -22.59 20.21 -17.06
CA ALA A 971 -23.67 19.87 -16.14
C ALA A 971 -25.05 19.77 -16.82
N LEU A 972 -25.26 20.43 -17.96
CA LEU A 972 -26.46 20.29 -18.79
C LEU A 972 -26.36 19.12 -19.77
N ALA A 973 -25.17 18.80 -20.29
CA ALA A 973 -24.96 17.66 -21.19
C ALA A 973 -25.07 16.30 -20.48
N GLY A 974 -24.67 16.23 -19.21
CA GLY A 974 -24.71 15.00 -18.40
C GLY A 974 -26.06 14.66 -17.75
N ARG A 975 -27.20 15.15 -18.27
CA ARG A 975 -28.51 15.03 -17.61
C ARG A 975 -29.57 14.36 -18.46
N SER A 976 -30.46 13.62 -17.80
CA SER A 976 -31.58 12.93 -18.43
C SER A 976 -32.72 13.89 -18.77
N ARG A 977 -33.41 13.56 -19.86
CA ARG A 977 -34.65 14.20 -20.33
C ARG A 977 -35.70 14.22 -19.20
N GLY A 978 -36.35 15.36 -18.98
CA GLY A 978 -37.34 15.56 -17.91
C GLY A 978 -36.77 16.00 -16.55
N SER A 979 -35.45 15.98 -16.35
CA SER A 979 -34.86 16.34 -15.05
C SER A 979 -34.83 17.85 -14.75
N VAL A 980 -34.72 18.19 -13.46
CA VAL A 980 -34.68 19.57 -12.95
C VAL A 980 -33.34 19.84 -12.23
N LEU A 981 -32.64 20.89 -12.64
CA LEU A 981 -31.32 21.30 -12.16
C LEU A 981 -31.37 22.69 -11.51
N PHE A 982 -30.84 22.81 -10.29
CA PHE A 982 -30.68 24.08 -9.56
C PHE A 982 -29.26 24.61 -9.80
N ILE A 983 -29.12 25.89 -10.18
CA ILE A 983 -27.83 26.54 -10.45
C ILE A 983 -27.65 27.71 -9.49
N VAL A 984 -26.75 27.56 -8.53
CA VAL A 984 -26.42 28.58 -7.53
C VAL A 984 -25.28 29.45 -8.06
N HIS A 985 -25.60 30.64 -8.55
CA HIS A 985 -24.64 31.66 -8.98
C HIS A 985 -24.33 32.68 -7.87
N GLY A 986 -25.18 32.76 -6.84
CA GLY A 986 -25.07 33.73 -5.75
C GLY A 986 -25.53 35.15 -6.11
N MET A 987 -25.56 36.02 -5.11
CA MET A 987 -26.05 37.41 -5.16
C MET A 987 -24.91 38.44 -5.34
N GLY A 988 -23.85 38.08 -6.07
CA GLY A 988 -22.66 38.92 -6.25
C GLY A 988 -22.87 40.05 -7.27
N THR A 989 -21.81 40.39 -8.00
CA THR A 989 -21.78 41.45 -9.04
C THR A 989 -22.63 41.18 -10.30
N GLY A 990 -23.57 40.23 -10.25
CA GLY A 990 -24.46 39.86 -11.37
C GLY A 990 -23.78 39.12 -12.53
N ALA A 991 -22.48 39.31 -12.79
CA ALA A 991 -21.80 38.82 -13.99
C ALA A 991 -21.98 37.32 -14.30
N VAL A 992 -21.83 36.44 -13.28
CA VAL A 992 -22.05 34.99 -13.46
C VAL A 992 -23.53 34.67 -13.72
N LYS A 993 -24.45 35.33 -13.02
CA LYS A 993 -25.91 35.20 -13.24
C LYS A 993 -26.26 35.59 -14.68
N GLU A 994 -25.81 36.75 -15.16
CA GLU A 994 -26.12 37.23 -16.51
C GLU A 994 -25.56 36.31 -17.59
N ALA A 995 -24.32 35.85 -17.45
CA ALA A 995 -23.72 34.89 -18.37
C ALA A 995 -24.47 33.55 -18.40
N VAL A 996 -24.78 32.98 -17.23
CA VAL A 996 -25.57 31.74 -17.08
C VAL A 996 -26.94 31.89 -17.74
N LEU A 997 -27.67 32.98 -17.48
CA LEU A 997 -28.99 33.23 -18.08
C LEU A 997 -28.92 33.43 -19.60
N LEU A 998 -27.88 34.10 -20.11
CA LEU A 998 -27.67 34.30 -21.54
C LEU A 998 -27.31 32.99 -22.25
N ARG A 999 -26.55 32.10 -21.60
CA ARG A 999 -26.26 30.74 -22.08
C ARG A 999 -27.51 29.86 -22.09
N LEU A 1000 -28.25 29.79 -20.97
CA LEU A 1000 -29.46 28.98 -20.82
C LEU A 1000 -30.54 29.32 -21.87
N ARG A 1001 -30.76 30.61 -22.16
CA ARG A 1001 -31.68 31.07 -23.23
C ARG A 1001 -31.34 30.53 -24.62
N LYS A 1002 -30.11 30.07 -24.85
CA LYS A 1002 -29.60 29.56 -26.14
C LYS A 1002 -29.20 28.08 -26.09
N HIS A 1003 -29.41 27.39 -24.96
CA HIS A 1003 -28.87 26.04 -24.77
C HIS A 1003 -29.84 24.95 -25.29
N PRO A 1004 -29.39 23.99 -26.13
CA PRO A 1004 -30.29 23.09 -26.84
C PRO A 1004 -31.08 22.14 -25.93
N TYR A 1005 -30.54 21.77 -24.76
CA TYR A 1005 -31.21 20.87 -23.80
C TYR A 1005 -32.14 21.58 -22.80
N VAL A 1006 -32.31 22.91 -22.86
CA VAL A 1006 -33.16 23.64 -21.90
C VAL A 1006 -34.61 23.73 -22.39
N ALA A 1007 -35.55 23.26 -21.57
CA ALA A 1007 -36.99 23.34 -21.80
C ALA A 1007 -37.54 24.73 -21.43
N LYS A 1008 -37.38 25.08 -20.15
CA LYS A 1008 -37.68 26.35 -19.52
C LYS A 1008 -36.70 26.55 -18.35
N PHE A 1009 -36.60 27.77 -17.84
CA PHE A 1009 -35.88 28.05 -16.60
C PHE A 1009 -36.61 29.14 -15.80
N GLU A 1010 -36.53 29.02 -14.49
CA GLU A 1010 -37.10 29.97 -13.52
C GLU A 1010 -35.93 30.70 -12.86
N GLN A 1011 -35.93 32.03 -13.01
CA GLN A 1011 -34.86 32.88 -12.49
C GLN A 1011 -34.98 33.01 -10.95
N GLU A 1012 -33.95 33.57 -10.31
CA GLU A 1012 -34.01 33.84 -8.88
C GLU A 1012 -35.23 34.69 -8.49
N SER A 1013 -35.85 34.34 -7.37
CA SER A 1013 -36.94 35.07 -6.74
C SER A 1013 -36.64 35.29 -5.25
N VAL A 1014 -37.53 35.99 -4.55
CA VAL A 1014 -37.45 36.20 -3.09
C VAL A 1014 -37.37 34.86 -2.32
N MET A 1015 -37.89 33.77 -2.88
CA MET A 1015 -37.87 32.42 -2.27
C MET A 1015 -36.60 31.61 -2.57
N ASN A 1016 -35.78 32.03 -3.56
CA ASN A 1016 -34.58 31.31 -4.01
C ASN A 1016 -33.46 32.29 -4.45
N PRO A 1017 -33.00 33.19 -3.57
CA PRO A 1017 -32.02 34.22 -3.91
C PRO A 1017 -30.67 33.64 -4.33
N GLY A 1018 -30.09 34.13 -5.43
CA GLY A 1018 -28.83 33.63 -5.98
C GLY A 1018 -28.91 32.27 -6.68
N CYS A 1019 -30.12 31.76 -6.98
CA CYS A 1019 -30.32 30.45 -7.60
C CYS A 1019 -31.32 30.49 -8.77
N THR A 1020 -30.93 29.91 -9.91
CA THR A 1020 -31.79 29.72 -11.10
C THR A 1020 -32.15 28.23 -11.24
N ILE A 1021 -33.42 27.91 -11.52
CA ILE A 1021 -33.91 26.52 -11.69
C ILE A 1021 -34.08 26.24 -13.19
N VAL A 1022 -33.64 25.08 -13.68
CA VAL A 1022 -33.62 24.72 -15.11
C VAL A 1022 -34.27 23.37 -15.32
N TYR A 1023 -35.16 23.30 -16.31
CA TYR A 1023 -35.89 22.10 -16.72
C TYR A 1023 -35.32 21.59 -18.05
N ILE A 1024 -35.05 20.29 -18.17
CA ILE A 1024 -34.24 19.71 -19.26
C ILE A 1024 -35.12 18.91 -20.24
N LYS A 1025 -35.05 19.22 -21.55
CA LYS A 1025 -35.93 18.69 -22.63
C LYS A 1025 -35.29 17.64 -23.55
#